data_AF-A0A7R8V317-F1
#
_entry.id   AF-A0A7R8V317-F1
#
_cell.length_a   1.000
_cell.length_b   1.000
_cell.length_c   1.000
_cell.angle_alpha   90.00
_cell.angle_beta   90.00
_cell.angle_gamma   90.00
#
_symmetry.space_group_name_H-M   'P 1'
#
loop_
_entity.id
_entity.type
_entity.pdbx_description
1 polymer ?
#
loop_
_entity_poly.entity_id
_entity_poly.type
_entity_poly.pdbx_seq_one_letter_code
_entity_poly.pdbx_strand_id
1 'polypeptide(L)'
;MSAQDRLREANTHYLQTFMTYLQDYVIKIVSCLDNSLDEITLNQLKNITSNLYELTSTLSNIAREIQSSSVYIILEADLRIVEQHYLFFQNSDKRESRLQERFGEVLNKLFCNCQKLQRMVIALIINNIQDFTFSSSIDCDGLNKVLHCLCCVGEFVSLVDVKSTAEIWKCISRLGTESSNYVVAEGVPIPWLHNAVEFLCTEIVQSVTIILDNLNEDDAQFLAKLERILKVSSFYLKIVIKFASDFGPQGFQGFEYVLKLSMTLNSLPESIKNLKMGQNIKQYLTIGVNNLISEIYKSPKFEKALLDYEIIDAEGFQAFCTVSVEIMELIIEDGDPSVMDLYFRKKNHIIGKFLDATSLYTNACLQQNTYECLITTTAATIISASGNENILKSFEDLLLNGILGESMMRALMSCDVMCIIFRFAKENVRRDYFKFYLKLNLALPTFSTGPKAIFINFLLRSFYAVLSSEQRGKWLEEYINDGSSDANTRVKLGLILDDCRAEQIPRLADAVTRIETELCSNVQNFLQSPSKHSYYKLAKSLLLSNPKDVDSALLDQIGNIWIKLLENSNGSYHSTHVLKRCLSSFFTRKQSIPKSFLNELDCRVLRRIDQLYIIKPILISYTKDKDNEAKYCKVLNSLIECDNNLLTFMLYYSKNSQLPASLCRGALPVNPSIKGNYISELGRNSFQHSCRIAPKLNKKTNNECLEIANPPKRLRLNEIQPQCSLLKDGKRIAVEISEFYKSREVNEDDWKDIKEIVNIYSQIGKFKNK
;
A
#
# COMPACT_ATOMS: atom_id res chain seq x y z
N MET A 1 18.11 -11.59 -50.33
CA MET A 1 16.99 -12.55 -50.37
C MET A 1 17.19 -13.57 -51.47
N SER A 2 17.25 -14.83 -51.06
CA SER A 2 17.16 -16.01 -51.91
C SER A 2 15.77 -16.13 -52.57
N ALA A 3 15.59 -17.08 -53.48
CA ALA A 3 14.28 -17.40 -54.04
C ALA A 3 13.30 -17.96 -52.98
N GLN A 4 13.82 -18.70 -51.99
CA GLN A 4 13.01 -19.20 -50.86
C GLN A 4 12.52 -18.07 -49.95
N ASP A 5 13.33 -17.03 -49.72
CA ASP A 5 12.92 -15.88 -48.91
C ASP A 5 11.76 -15.12 -49.58
N ARG A 6 11.85 -14.91 -50.91
CA ARG A 6 10.77 -14.27 -51.69
C ARG A 6 9.49 -15.11 -51.73
N LEU A 7 9.62 -16.44 -51.79
CA LEU A 7 8.48 -17.35 -51.75
C LEU A 7 7.79 -17.33 -50.37
N ARG A 8 8.58 -17.29 -49.29
CA ARG A 8 8.07 -17.14 -47.91
C ARG A 8 7.36 -15.80 -47.70
N GLU A 9 7.94 -14.70 -48.19
CA GLU A 9 7.33 -13.36 -48.12
C GLU A 9 6.02 -13.29 -48.92
N ALA A 10 6.00 -13.82 -50.15
CA ALA A 10 4.79 -13.88 -50.98
C ALA A 10 3.67 -14.73 -50.34
N ASN A 11 4.02 -15.88 -49.75
CA ASN A 11 3.07 -16.72 -49.02
C ASN A 11 2.55 -16.03 -47.76
N THR A 12 3.41 -15.33 -47.03
CA THR A 12 3.04 -14.51 -45.85
C THR A 12 2.04 -13.42 -46.23
N HIS A 13 2.33 -12.66 -47.30
CA HIS A 13 1.42 -11.62 -47.80
C HIS A 13 0.08 -12.18 -48.26
N TYR A 14 0.06 -13.29 -49.01
CA TYR A 14 -1.17 -13.93 -49.44
C TYR A 14 -2.02 -14.40 -48.25
N LEU A 15 -1.39 -15.03 -47.26
CA LEU A 15 -2.06 -15.57 -46.09
C LEU A 15 -2.57 -14.46 -45.17
N GLN A 16 -1.82 -13.38 -45.00
CA GLN A 16 -2.28 -12.15 -44.34
C GLN A 16 -3.52 -11.57 -45.05
N THR A 17 -3.46 -11.41 -46.38
CA THR A 17 -4.59 -10.89 -47.18
C THR A 17 -5.84 -11.77 -47.03
N PHE A 18 -5.67 -13.09 -47.03
CA PHE A 18 -6.76 -14.05 -46.82
C PHE A 18 -7.36 -13.97 -45.42
N MET A 19 -6.54 -13.90 -44.37
CA MET A 19 -7.02 -13.79 -42.99
C MET A 19 -7.74 -12.45 -42.76
N THR A 20 -7.25 -11.33 -43.30
CA THR A 20 -7.96 -10.04 -43.25
C THR A 20 -9.32 -10.11 -43.95
N TYR A 21 -9.39 -10.70 -45.16
CA TYR A 21 -10.65 -10.88 -45.87
C TYR A 21 -11.65 -11.74 -45.08
N LEU A 22 -11.17 -12.84 -44.48
CA LEU A 22 -11.99 -13.75 -43.70
C LEU A 22 -12.47 -13.12 -42.38
N GLN A 23 -11.62 -12.32 -41.73
CA GLN A 23 -11.99 -11.50 -40.58
C GLN A 23 -13.08 -10.48 -40.93
N ASP A 24 -12.91 -9.70 -42.00
CA ASP A 24 -13.91 -8.74 -42.47
C ASP A 24 -15.25 -9.42 -42.83
N TYR A 25 -15.18 -10.62 -43.40
CA TYR A 25 -16.36 -11.43 -43.73
C TYR A 25 -17.10 -11.89 -42.47
N VAL A 26 -16.40 -12.36 -41.43
CA VAL A 26 -17.02 -12.73 -40.15
C VAL A 26 -17.59 -11.52 -39.42
N ILE A 27 -16.86 -10.40 -39.36
CA ILE A 27 -17.37 -9.16 -38.75
C ILE A 27 -18.67 -8.72 -39.43
N LYS A 28 -18.73 -8.78 -40.77
CA LYS A 28 -19.97 -8.52 -41.52
C LYS A 28 -21.09 -9.48 -41.14
N ILE A 29 -20.84 -10.79 -41.08
CA ILE A 29 -21.85 -11.77 -40.66
C ILE A 29 -22.37 -11.51 -39.24
N VAL A 30 -21.48 -11.27 -38.27
CA VAL A 30 -21.88 -11.01 -36.88
C VAL A 30 -22.64 -9.70 -36.74
N SER A 31 -22.24 -8.63 -37.44
CA SER A 31 -23.00 -7.37 -37.47
C SER A 31 -24.38 -7.50 -38.15
N CYS A 32 -24.56 -8.45 -39.07
CA CYS A 32 -25.87 -8.74 -39.67
C CYS A 32 -26.79 -9.52 -38.71
N LEU A 33 -26.22 -10.40 -37.88
CA LEU A 33 -26.97 -11.18 -36.87
C LEU A 33 -27.64 -10.33 -35.79
N ASP A 34 -27.14 -9.11 -35.54
CA ASP A 34 -27.80 -8.16 -34.64
C ASP A 34 -29.15 -7.63 -35.18
N ASN A 35 -29.39 -7.73 -36.49
CA ASN A 35 -30.58 -7.19 -37.15
C ASN A 35 -31.58 -8.25 -37.61
N SER A 36 -31.13 -9.46 -37.98
CA SER A 36 -32.02 -10.58 -38.34
C SER A 36 -31.36 -11.93 -38.09
N LEU A 37 -31.85 -12.66 -37.09
CA LEU A 37 -31.29 -13.93 -36.64
C LEU A 37 -32.01 -15.11 -37.30
N ASP A 38 -31.34 -15.78 -38.24
CA ASP A 38 -31.86 -16.96 -38.94
C ASP A 38 -30.93 -18.19 -38.84
N GLU A 39 -31.49 -19.36 -39.16
CA GLU A 39 -30.78 -20.65 -39.04
C GLU A 39 -29.66 -20.80 -40.08
N ILE A 40 -29.79 -20.13 -41.22
CA ILE A 40 -28.80 -20.19 -42.31
C ILE A 40 -27.52 -19.49 -41.85
N THR A 41 -27.65 -18.30 -41.27
CA THR A 41 -26.53 -17.48 -40.81
C THR A 41 -25.84 -18.12 -39.59
N LEU A 42 -26.59 -18.75 -38.68
CA LEU A 42 -26.03 -19.57 -37.59
C LEU A 42 -25.24 -20.78 -38.10
N ASN A 43 -25.74 -21.49 -39.13
CA ASN A 43 -25.00 -22.60 -39.74
C ASN A 43 -23.77 -22.13 -40.52
N GLN A 44 -23.80 -20.94 -41.14
CA GLN A 44 -22.63 -20.34 -41.76
C GLN A 44 -21.53 -20.02 -40.73
N LEU A 45 -21.87 -19.37 -39.61
CA LEU A 45 -20.90 -19.14 -38.52
C LEU A 45 -20.31 -20.46 -38.01
N LYS A 46 -21.13 -21.47 -37.76
CA LYS A 46 -20.68 -22.80 -37.31
C LYS A 46 -19.67 -23.41 -38.29
N ASN A 47 -19.93 -23.33 -39.59
CA ASN A 47 -19.02 -23.84 -40.62
C ASN A 47 -17.72 -23.04 -40.68
N ILE A 48 -17.77 -21.71 -40.56
CA ILE A 48 -16.57 -20.86 -40.51
C ILE A 48 -15.70 -21.24 -39.29
N THR A 49 -16.29 -21.34 -38.10
CA THR A 49 -15.57 -21.72 -36.87
C THR A 49 -14.99 -23.15 -36.94
N SER A 50 -15.65 -24.07 -37.65
CA SER A 50 -15.08 -25.39 -37.96
C SER A 50 -13.90 -25.33 -38.92
N ASN A 51 -13.99 -24.56 -40.01
CA ASN A 51 -12.90 -24.39 -40.97
C ASN A 51 -11.68 -23.70 -40.33
N LEU A 52 -11.92 -22.71 -39.46
CA LEU A 52 -10.87 -22.08 -38.66
C LEU A 52 -10.18 -23.08 -37.73
N TYR A 53 -10.94 -23.93 -37.04
CA TYR A 53 -10.34 -24.97 -36.20
C TYR A 53 -9.39 -25.90 -36.98
N GLU A 54 -9.75 -26.27 -38.22
CA GLU A 54 -8.87 -27.04 -39.11
C GLU A 54 -7.66 -26.23 -39.57
N LEU A 55 -7.82 -24.92 -39.84
CA LEU A 55 -6.73 -24.00 -40.16
C LEU A 55 -5.73 -23.85 -38.99
N THR A 56 -6.20 -23.52 -37.78
CA THR A 56 -5.37 -23.38 -36.57
C THR A 56 -4.71 -24.72 -36.21
N SER A 57 -5.41 -25.84 -36.39
CA SER A 57 -4.85 -27.19 -36.21
C SER A 57 -3.72 -27.47 -37.22
N THR A 58 -3.90 -27.06 -38.49
CA THR A 58 -2.84 -27.17 -39.51
C THR A 58 -1.65 -26.27 -39.16
N LEU A 59 -1.91 -25.02 -38.78
CA LEU A 59 -0.90 -24.07 -38.30
C LEU A 59 -0.09 -24.65 -37.13
N SER A 60 -0.73 -25.37 -36.20
CA SER A 60 -0.03 -25.99 -35.06
C SER A 60 1.03 -27.01 -35.42
N ASN A 61 0.93 -27.63 -36.60
CA ASN A 61 1.93 -28.56 -37.10
C ASN A 61 3.10 -27.86 -37.81
N ILE A 62 2.90 -26.63 -38.32
CA ILE A 62 3.86 -25.90 -39.18
C ILE A 62 4.37 -24.59 -38.58
N ALA A 63 3.88 -24.16 -37.41
CA ALA A 63 4.20 -22.86 -36.80
C ALA A 63 5.71 -22.64 -36.59
N ARG A 64 6.48 -23.71 -36.34
CA ARG A 64 7.95 -23.67 -36.19
C ARG A 64 8.71 -23.43 -37.49
N GLU A 65 8.07 -23.60 -38.64
CA GLU A 65 8.68 -23.46 -39.97
C GLU A 65 8.35 -22.10 -40.64
N ILE A 66 7.50 -21.31 -40.01
CA ILE A 66 6.95 -20.04 -40.49
C ILE A 66 7.50 -18.87 -39.64
N GLN A 67 7.54 -17.66 -40.21
CA GLN A 67 7.89 -16.46 -39.46
C GLN A 67 6.85 -16.14 -38.37
N SER A 68 7.34 -15.80 -37.17
CA SER A 68 6.54 -15.40 -35.99
C SER A 68 5.45 -14.37 -36.32
N SER A 69 5.81 -13.32 -37.07
CA SER A 69 4.89 -12.28 -37.58
C SER A 69 3.65 -12.84 -38.28
N SER A 70 3.80 -13.90 -39.10
CA SER A 70 2.69 -14.55 -39.80
C SER A 70 1.79 -15.33 -38.85
N VAL A 71 2.38 -15.97 -37.84
CA VAL A 71 1.64 -16.72 -36.82
C VAL A 71 0.78 -15.76 -35.98
N TYR A 72 1.31 -14.59 -35.60
CA TYR A 72 0.54 -13.57 -34.87
C TYR A 72 -0.66 -13.04 -35.67
N ILE A 73 -0.53 -12.83 -36.99
CA ILE A 73 -1.63 -12.37 -37.84
C ILE A 73 -2.79 -13.38 -37.88
N ILE A 74 -2.48 -14.68 -38.01
CA ILE A 74 -3.52 -15.73 -38.01
C ILE A 74 -4.19 -15.80 -36.64
N LEU A 75 -3.40 -15.76 -35.57
CA LEU A 75 -3.87 -15.77 -34.19
C LEU A 75 -4.77 -14.58 -33.86
N GLU A 76 -4.41 -13.37 -34.32
CA GLU A 76 -5.23 -12.17 -34.14
C GLU A 76 -6.60 -12.35 -34.83
N ALA A 77 -6.62 -12.83 -36.07
CA ALA A 77 -7.85 -13.05 -36.81
C ALA A 77 -8.72 -14.15 -36.17
N ASP A 78 -8.14 -15.29 -35.76
CA ASP A 78 -8.83 -16.35 -35.03
C ASP A 78 -9.45 -15.81 -33.72
N LEU A 79 -8.70 -15.00 -32.97
CA LEU A 79 -9.16 -14.42 -31.71
C LEU A 79 -10.26 -13.37 -31.88
N ARG A 80 -10.14 -12.46 -32.86
CA ARG A 80 -11.23 -11.51 -33.20
C ARG A 80 -12.50 -12.24 -33.59
N ILE A 81 -12.39 -13.38 -34.27
CA ILE A 81 -13.55 -14.20 -34.62
C ILE A 81 -14.16 -14.83 -33.37
N VAL A 82 -13.35 -15.38 -32.46
CA VAL A 82 -13.80 -15.89 -31.15
C VAL A 82 -14.45 -14.79 -30.29
N GLU A 83 -13.87 -13.59 -30.28
CA GLU A 83 -14.37 -12.38 -29.60
C GLU A 83 -15.79 -12.03 -30.06
N GLN A 84 -15.98 -11.90 -31.38
CA GLN A 84 -17.29 -11.58 -31.97
C GLN A 84 -18.34 -12.66 -31.67
N HIS A 85 -17.95 -13.94 -31.58
CA HIS A 85 -18.86 -15.00 -31.14
C HIS A 85 -19.25 -14.86 -29.66
N TYR A 86 -18.32 -14.52 -28.76
CA TYR A 86 -18.65 -14.33 -27.34
C TYR A 86 -19.46 -13.06 -27.07
N LEU A 87 -19.20 -11.97 -27.79
CA LEU A 87 -20.04 -10.77 -27.78
C LEU A 87 -21.47 -11.11 -28.25
N PHE A 88 -21.61 -11.90 -29.31
CA PHE A 88 -22.91 -12.40 -29.76
C PHE A 88 -23.61 -13.25 -28.68
N PHE A 89 -22.91 -14.18 -28.01
CA PHE A 89 -23.49 -14.97 -26.92
C PHE A 89 -23.96 -14.07 -25.75
N GLN A 90 -23.13 -13.13 -25.30
CA GLN A 90 -23.45 -12.17 -24.24
C GLN A 90 -24.67 -11.30 -24.58
N ASN A 91 -24.81 -10.89 -25.84
CA ASN A 91 -25.98 -10.15 -26.32
C ASN A 91 -27.21 -11.04 -26.48
N SER A 92 -27.04 -12.34 -26.80
CA SER A 92 -28.13 -13.30 -26.92
C SER A 92 -28.75 -13.69 -25.58
N ASP A 93 -27.97 -13.82 -24.50
CA ASP A 93 -28.49 -14.05 -23.14
C ASP A 93 -29.36 -12.89 -22.64
N LYS A 94 -29.14 -11.67 -23.17
CA LYS A 94 -30.00 -10.49 -22.92
C LYS A 94 -31.27 -10.46 -23.79
N ARG A 95 -31.38 -11.30 -24.84
CA ARG A 95 -32.45 -11.28 -25.86
C ARG A 95 -33.34 -12.53 -25.82
N GLU A 96 -34.02 -12.73 -24.70
CA GLU A 96 -35.14 -13.66 -24.47
C GLU A 96 -34.90 -15.18 -24.70
N SER A 97 -35.61 -15.98 -23.89
CA SER A 97 -35.72 -17.44 -23.99
C SER A 97 -36.10 -17.98 -25.38
N ARG A 98 -36.73 -17.17 -26.23
CA ARG A 98 -37.18 -17.53 -27.59
C ARG A 98 -36.04 -17.96 -28.52
N LEU A 99 -34.84 -17.37 -28.39
CA LEU A 99 -33.69 -17.78 -29.20
C LEU A 99 -33.13 -19.14 -28.75
N GLN A 100 -33.10 -19.39 -27.44
CA GLN A 100 -32.72 -20.69 -26.88
C GLN A 100 -33.73 -21.79 -27.23
N GLU A 101 -35.03 -21.52 -27.13
CA GLU A 101 -36.09 -22.46 -27.51
C GLU A 101 -36.03 -22.85 -29.00
N ARG A 102 -35.72 -21.89 -29.88
CA ARG A 102 -35.72 -22.12 -31.34
C ARG A 102 -34.41 -22.66 -31.90
N PHE A 103 -33.27 -22.23 -31.37
CA PHE A 103 -31.94 -22.51 -31.94
C PHE A 103 -30.92 -23.08 -30.94
N GLY A 104 -31.35 -23.45 -29.72
CA GLY A 104 -30.47 -23.87 -28.63
C GLY A 104 -29.47 -24.97 -28.99
N GLU A 105 -29.84 -25.97 -29.81
CA GLU A 105 -28.88 -26.98 -30.29
C GLU A 105 -27.76 -26.41 -31.18
N VAL A 106 -28.10 -25.49 -32.08
CA VAL A 106 -27.14 -24.88 -33.02
C VAL A 106 -26.22 -23.92 -32.25
N LEU A 107 -26.79 -23.14 -31.34
CA LEU A 107 -26.05 -22.24 -30.43
C LEU A 107 -25.10 -23.01 -29.52
N ASN A 108 -25.54 -24.11 -28.90
CA ASN A 108 -24.69 -24.97 -28.08
C ASN A 108 -23.54 -25.61 -28.89
N LYS A 109 -23.81 -26.07 -30.11
CA LYS A 109 -22.78 -26.59 -31.03
C LYS A 109 -21.79 -25.51 -31.46
N LEU A 110 -22.26 -24.29 -31.74
CA LEU A 110 -21.43 -23.13 -32.07
C LEU A 110 -20.52 -22.77 -30.88
N PHE A 111 -21.08 -22.64 -29.67
CA PHE A 111 -20.35 -22.36 -28.44
C PHE A 111 -19.27 -23.41 -28.16
N CYS A 112 -19.59 -24.71 -28.32
CA CYS A 112 -18.62 -25.79 -28.18
C CYS A 112 -17.48 -25.70 -29.21
N ASN A 113 -17.77 -25.28 -30.45
CA ASN A 113 -16.76 -25.08 -31.48
C ASN A 113 -15.88 -23.85 -31.18
N CYS A 114 -16.46 -22.74 -30.71
CA CYS A 114 -15.72 -21.56 -30.27
C CYS A 114 -14.78 -21.90 -29.10
N GLN A 115 -15.25 -22.64 -28.09
CA GLN A 115 -14.39 -23.11 -26.99
C GLN A 115 -13.24 -24.02 -27.46
N LYS A 116 -13.46 -24.88 -28.47
CA LYS A 116 -12.41 -25.71 -29.05
C LYS A 116 -11.37 -24.89 -29.80
N LEU A 117 -11.82 -23.95 -30.64
CA LEU A 117 -10.95 -23.01 -31.37
C LEU A 117 -10.11 -22.18 -30.40
N GLN A 118 -10.75 -21.56 -29.41
CA GLN A 118 -10.09 -20.80 -28.33
C GLN A 118 -9.04 -21.63 -27.59
N ARG A 119 -9.33 -22.88 -27.22
CA ARG A 119 -8.34 -23.76 -26.58
C ARG A 119 -7.19 -24.16 -27.51
N MET A 120 -7.46 -24.37 -28.80
CA MET A 120 -6.42 -24.66 -29.80
C MET A 120 -5.49 -23.45 -29.98
N VAL A 121 -6.05 -22.24 -30.10
CA VAL A 121 -5.34 -20.97 -30.15
C VAL A 121 -4.46 -20.78 -28.90
N ILE A 122 -5.02 -20.95 -27.70
CA ILE A 122 -4.28 -20.85 -26.43
C ILE A 122 -3.14 -21.88 -26.38
N ALA A 123 -3.37 -23.12 -26.81
CA ALA A 123 -2.35 -24.16 -26.86
C ALA A 123 -1.24 -23.85 -27.88
N LEU A 124 -1.59 -23.34 -29.07
CA LEU A 124 -0.65 -22.89 -30.08
C LEU A 124 0.28 -21.82 -29.51
N ILE A 125 -0.31 -20.79 -28.91
CA ILE A 125 0.42 -19.66 -28.33
C ILE A 125 1.36 -20.15 -27.22
N ILE A 126 0.86 -20.97 -26.28
CA ILE A 126 1.65 -21.49 -25.16
C ILE A 126 2.81 -22.39 -25.63
N ASN A 127 2.59 -23.22 -26.65
CA ASN A 127 3.60 -24.20 -27.09
C ASN A 127 4.73 -23.58 -27.92
N ASN A 128 4.48 -22.44 -28.57
CA ASN A 128 5.45 -21.74 -29.42
C ASN A 128 6.03 -20.48 -28.76
N ILE A 129 5.61 -20.12 -27.53
CA ILE A 129 6.00 -18.88 -26.85
C ILE A 129 7.52 -18.71 -26.65
N GLN A 130 8.25 -19.82 -26.52
CA GLN A 130 9.71 -19.84 -26.38
C GLN A 130 10.43 -19.85 -27.74
N ASP A 131 9.75 -20.33 -28.79
CA ASP A 131 10.25 -20.37 -30.17
C ASP A 131 10.01 -19.01 -30.88
N PHE A 132 9.06 -18.19 -30.39
CA PHE A 132 8.89 -16.80 -30.79
C PHE A 132 10.01 -15.93 -30.19
N THR A 133 11.15 -15.83 -30.87
CA THR A 133 12.25 -14.95 -30.46
C THR A 133 11.84 -13.49 -30.55
N PHE A 134 11.41 -12.90 -29.41
CA PHE A 134 11.13 -11.47 -29.25
C PHE A 134 12.38 -10.64 -29.58
N SER A 135 12.54 -10.27 -30.84
CA SER A 135 13.76 -9.69 -31.39
C SER A 135 13.51 -8.60 -32.43
N SER A 136 12.27 -8.46 -32.91
CA SER A 136 11.85 -7.38 -33.79
C SER A 136 10.62 -6.65 -33.24
N SER A 137 10.52 -5.36 -33.53
CA SER A 137 9.35 -4.54 -33.16
C SER A 137 8.04 -5.02 -33.81
N ILE A 138 8.12 -5.77 -34.91
CA ILE A 138 6.97 -6.36 -35.60
C ILE A 138 6.36 -7.50 -34.77
N ASP A 139 7.20 -8.33 -34.13
CA ASP A 139 6.74 -9.40 -33.24
C ASP A 139 6.04 -8.82 -32.00
N CYS A 140 6.49 -7.67 -31.52
CA CYS A 140 5.90 -6.97 -30.37
C CYS A 140 4.52 -6.37 -30.70
N ASP A 141 4.36 -5.77 -31.89
CA ASP A 141 3.07 -5.27 -32.37
C ASP A 141 2.07 -6.42 -32.59
N GLY A 142 2.52 -7.53 -33.19
CA GLY A 142 1.73 -8.75 -33.34
C GLY A 142 1.30 -9.35 -31.99
N LEU A 143 2.23 -9.47 -31.04
CA LEU A 143 1.92 -9.95 -29.69
C LEU A 143 0.97 -9.00 -28.95
N ASN A 144 1.16 -7.68 -29.04
CA ASN A 144 0.28 -6.70 -28.41
C ASN A 144 -1.17 -6.82 -28.91
N LYS A 145 -1.37 -7.08 -30.21
CA LYS A 145 -2.71 -7.31 -30.79
C LYS A 145 -3.31 -8.64 -30.33
N VAL A 146 -2.53 -9.72 -30.33
CA VAL A 146 -2.97 -11.03 -29.83
C VAL A 146 -3.36 -10.96 -28.34
N LEU A 147 -2.57 -10.27 -27.51
CA LEU A 147 -2.87 -10.04 -26.10
C LEU A 147 -4.10 -9.15 -25.90
N HIS A 148 -4.26 -8.09 -26.69
CA HIS A 148 -5.46 -7.26 -26.68
C HIS A 148 -6.72 -8.08 -27.01
N CYS A 149 -6.70 -8.87 -28.10
CA CYS A 149 -7.83 -9.71 -28.48
C CYS A 149 -8.11 -10.79 -27.41
N LEU A 150 -7.08 -11.38 -26.79
CA LEU A 150 -7.26 -12.29 -25.65
C LEU A 150 -7.93 -11.59 -24.46
N CYS A 151 -7.59 -10.33 -24.16
CA CYS A 151 -8.25 -9.56 -23.10
C CYS A 151 -9.74 -9.34 -23.42
N CYS A 152 -10.09 -8.94 -24.65
CA CYS A 152 -11.49 -8.79 -25.07
C CYS A 152 -12.26 -10.12 -25.00
N VAL A 153 -11.66 -11.23 -25.44
CA VAL A 153 -12.24 -12.58 -25.26
C VAL A 153 -12.39 -12.92 -23.77
N GLY A 154 -11.40 -12.59 -22.94
CA GLY A 154 -11.41 -12.81 -21.48
C GLY A 154 -12.48 -12.01 -20.75
N GLU A 155 -12.78 -10.81 -21.23
CA GLU A 155 -13.90 -9.96 -20.79
C GLU A 155 -15.24 -10.58 -21.17
N PHE A 156 -15.49 -10.88 -22.46
CA PHE A 156 -16.79 -11.42 -22.87
C PHE A 156 -17.09 -12.81 -22.28
N VAL A 157 -16.07 -13.65 -22.08
CA VAL A 157 -16.23 -14.99 -21.48
C VAL A 157 -16.49 -14.94 -19.97
N SER A 158 -16.09 -13.86 -19.28
CA SER A 158 -16.25 -13.70 -17.82
C SER A 158 -17.68 -13.88 -17.32
N LEU A 159 -18.64 -13.44 -18.14
CA LEU A 159 -20.08 -13.47 -17.85
C LEU A 159 -20.75 -14.80 -18.26
N VAL A 160 -20.07 -15.65 -19.04
CA VAL A 160 -20.64 -16.86 -19.66
C VAL A 160 -20.07 -18.15 -19.05
N ASP A 161 -18.75 -18.28 -18.90
CA ASP A 161 -18.14 -19.46 -18.28
C ASP A 161 -16.89 -19.14 -17.45
N VAL A 162 -17.02 -19.27 -16.13
CA VAL A 162 -15.93 -19.10 -15.15
C VAL A 162 -14.73 -20.02 -15.42
N LYS A 163 -14.93 -21.22 -16.00
CA LYS A 163 -13.81 -22.14 -16.29
C LYS A 163 -12.98 -21.63 -17.47
N SER A 164 -13.62 -21.34 -18.60
CA SER A 164 -12.94 -20.76 -19.78
C SER A 164 -12.32 -19.41 -19.46
N THR A 165 -12.98 -18.58 -18.64
CA THR A 165 -12.43 -17.34 -18.08
C THR A 165 -11.09 -17.58 -17.38
N ALA A 166 -11.05 -18.55 -16.46
CA ALA A 166 -9.84 -18.89 -15.73
C ALA A 166 -8.74 -19.51 -16.63
N GLU A 167 -9.10 -20.17 -17.74
CA GLU A 167 -8.16 -20.65 -18.75
C GLU A 167 -7.55 -19.50 -19.57
N ILE A 168 -8.37 -18.54 -20.03
CA ILE A 168 -7.93 -17.36 -20.80
C ILE A 168 -7.02 -16.47 -19.96
N TRP A 169 -7.46 -16.04 -18.78
CA TRP A 169 -6.68 -15.10 -17.97
C TRP A 169 -5.36 -15.69 -17.44
N LYS A 170 -5.27 -17.03 -17.30
CA LYS A 170 -3.97 -17.71 -17.07
C LYS A 170 -3.07 -17.68 -18.30
N CYS A 171 -3.63 -17.81 -19.50
CA CYS A 171 -2.88 -17.68 -20.75
C CYS A 171 -2.34 -16.25 -20.92
N ILE A 172 -3.19 -15.22 -20.76
CA ILE A 172 -2.79 -13.81 -20.78
C ILE A 172 -1.71 -13.55 -19.73
N SER A 173 -1.91 -14.01 -18.49
CA SER A 173 -0.93 -13.84 -17.41
C SER A 173 0.43 -14.45 -17.77
N ARG A 174 0.46 -15.67 -18.31
CA ARG A 174 1.71 -16.33 -18.75
C ARG A 174 2.37 -15.61 -19.92
N LEU A 175 1.59 -15.17 -20.91
CA LEU A 175 2.09 -14.38 -22.04
C LEU A 175 2.68 -13.03 -21.59
N GLY A 176 2.03 -12.37 -20.63
CA GLY A 176 2.54 -11.18 -19.97
C GLY A 176 3.90 -11.44 -19.31
N THR A 177 4.04 -12.51 -18.52
CA THR A 177 5.31 -12.88 -17.87
C THR A 177 6.46 -13.08 -18.86
N GLU A 178 6.21 -13.85 -19.92
CA GLU A 178 7.28 -14.25 -20.85
C GLU A 178 7.70 -13.09 -21.75
N SER A 179 6.80 -12.11 -21.97
CA SER A 179 7.09 -10.87 -22.71
C SER A 179 7.60 -9.71 -21.84
N SER A 180 7.37 -9.71 -20.51
CA SER A 180 7.67 -8.56 -19.66
C SER A 180 9.16 -8.19 -19.68
N ASN A 181 10.05 -9.18 -19.63
CA ASN A 181 11.51 -8.97 -19.70
C ASN A 181 11.93 -8.18 -20.95
N TYR A 182 11.37 -8.50 -22.11
CA TYR A 182 11.65 -7.80 -23.36
C TYR A 182 11.03 -6.39 -23.35
N VAL A 183 9.74 -6.32 -23.00
CA VAL A 183 8.95 -5.09 -23.08
C VAL A 183 9.45 -4.01 -22.11
N VAL A 184 9.93 -4.40 -20.92
CA VAL A 184 10.56 -3.51 -19.95
C VAL A 184 11.95 -3.06 -20.42
N ALA A 185 12.73 -3.93 -21.06
CA ALA A 185 14.07 -3.59 -21.56
C ALA A 185 14.03 -2.60 -22.74
N GLU A 186 13.13 -2.82 -23.69
CA GLU A 186 13.00 -2.01 -24.92
C GLU A 186 12.04 -0.82 -24.77
N GLY A 187 11.34 -0.69 -23.63
CA GLY A 187 10.44 0.43 -23.33
C GLY A 187 9.20 0.50 -24.23
N VAL A 188 8.77 -0.63 -24.80
CA VAL A 188 7.68 -0.70 -25.78
C VAL A 188 6.33 -0.39 -25.11
N PRO A 189 5.43 0.40 -25.75
CA PRO A 189 4.08 0.63 -25.23
C PRO A 189 3.28 -0.66 -25.06
N ILE A 190 2.49 -0.75 -23.98
CA ILE A 190 1.73 -1.95 -23.57
C ILE A 190 0.22 -1.65 -23.40
N PRO A 191 -0.53 -1.21 -24.44
CA PRO A 191 -1.92 -0.78 -24.26
C PRO A 191 -2.83 -1.88 -23.69
N TRP A 192 -2.60 -3.15 -24.06
CA TRP A 192 -3.40 -4.27 -23.55
C TRP A 192 -3.26 -4.43 -22.03
N LEU A 193 -2.12 -4.08 -21.43
CA LEU A 193 -1.89 -4.22 -19.99
C LEU A 193 -2.75 -3.21 -19.21
N HIS A 194 -2.85 -1.97 -19.70
CA HIS A 194 -3.75 -0.97 -19.12
C HIS A 194 -5.20 -1.46 -19.13
N ASN A 195 -5.70 -1.89 -20.30
CA ASN A 195 -7.07 -2.39 -20.45
C ASN A 195 -7.33 -3.65 -19.60
N ALA A 196 -6.35 -4.55 -19.49
CA ALA A 196 -6.43 -5.75 -18.64
C ALA A 196 -6.56 -5.38 -17.16
N VAL A 197 -5.76 -4.44 -16.66
CA VAL A 197 -5.82 -3.96 -15.27
C VAL A 197 -7.11 -3.19 -15.02
N GLU A 198 -7.55 -2.35 -15.95
CA GLU A 198 -8.84 -1.65 -15.92
C GLU A 198 -10.01 -2.62 -15.72
N PHE A 199 -10.14 -3.59 -16.62
CA PHE A 199 -11.20 -4.59 -16.57
C PHE A 199 -11.15 -5.39 -15.26
N LEU A 200 -10.01 -5.99 -14.93
CA LEU A 200 -9.87 -6.85 -13.75
C LEU A 200 -10.14 -6.10 -12.43
N CYS A 201 -9.65 -4.87 -12.28
CA CYS A 201 -9.93 -4.06 -11.09
C CYS A 201 -11.38 -3.58 -11.04
N THR A 202 -11.97 -3.21 -12.17
CA THR A 202 -13.37 -2.76 -12.25
C THR A 202 -14.34 -3.89 -11.95
N GLU A 203 -14.10 -5.10 -12.45
CA GLU A 203 -14.90 -6.30 -12.14
C GLU A 203 -14.84 -6.67 -10.66
N ILE A 204 -13.68 -6.52 -10.01
CA ILE A 204 -13.57 -6.74 -8.55
C ILE A 204 -14.38 -5.68 -7.80
N VAL A 205 -14.30 -4.40 -8.20
CA VAL A 205 -15.09 -3.32 -7.58
C VAL A 205 -16.59 -3.58 -7.71
N GLN A 206 -17.07 -3.88 -8.92
CA GLN A 206 -18.49 -4.23 -9.15
C GLN A 206 -18.91 -5.47 -8.36
N SER A 207 -18.08 -6.52 -8.36
CA SER A 207 -18.31 -7.74 -7.57
C SER A 207 -18.44 -7.47 -6.08
N VAL A 208 -17.61 -6.58 -5.53
CA VAL A 208 -17.71 -6.13 -4.13
C VAL A 208 -19.01 -5.36 -3.91
N THR A 209 -19.36 -4.37 -4.75
CA THR A 209 -20.62 -3.64 -4.63
C THR A 209 -21.84 -4.57 -4.64
N ILE A 210 -21.91 -5.53 -5.58
CA ILE A 210 -22.96 -6.56 -5.63
C ILE A 210 -23.01 -7.39 -4.35
N ILE A 211 -21.86 -7.75 -3.76
CA ILE A 211 -21.81 -8.45 -2.48
C ILE A 211 -22.42 -7.55 -1.37
N LEU A 212 -22.02 -6.28 -1.30
CA LEU A 212 -22.46 -5.33 -0.25
C LEU A 212 -23.97 -5.08 -0.29
N ASP A 213 -24.52 -4.78 -1.48
CA ASP A 213 -25.93 -4.42 -1.67
C ASP A 213 -26.90 -5.56 -1.24
N ASN A 214 -26.41 -6.80 -1.24
CA ASN A 214 -27.21 -7.99 -0.96
C ASN A 214 -26.76 -8.74 0.32
N LEU A 215 -26.01 -8.09 1.23
CA LEU A 215 -25.54 -8.71 2.48
C LEU A 215 -26.65 -9.11 3.46
N ASN A 216 -27.86 -8.56 3.30
CA ASN A 216 -29.00 -8.82 4.18
C ASN A 216 -29.82 -10.07 3.77
N GLU A 217 -29.41 -10.80 2.73
CA GLU A 217 -30.08 -12.02 2.28
C GLU A 217 -29.54 -13.28 2.99
N ASP A 218 -30.33 -13.83 3.91
CA ASP A 218 -30.01 -15.05 4.67
C ASP A 218 -30.13 -16.37 3.86
N ASP A 219 -30.37 -16.32 2.54
CA ASP A 219 -30.44 -17.53 1.72
C ASP A 219 -29.04 -18.16 1.53
N ALA A 220 -28.89 -19.39 2.02
CA ALA A 220 -27.67 -20.17 1.87
C ALA A 220 -27.25 -20.40 0.40
N GLN A 221 -28.19 -20.46 -0.56
CA GLN A 221 -27.86 -20.56 -1.98
C GLN A 221 -27.29 -19.23 -2.50
N PHE A 222 -27.87 -18.11 -2.06
CA PHE A 222 -27.40 -16.78 -2.40
C PHE A 222 -26.02 -16.48 -1.79
N LEU A 223 -25.81 -16.78 -0.51
CA LEU A 223 -24.50 -16.67 0.14
C LEU A 223 -23.43 -17.54 -0.55
N ALA A 224 -23.78 -18.74 -1.03
CA ALA A 224 -22.88 -19.57 -1.82
C ALA A 224 -22.52 -18.96 -3.19
N LYS A 225 -23.46 -18.23 -3.82
CA LYS A 225 -23.22 -17.44 -5.03
C LYS A 225 -22.27 -16.27 -4.75
N LEU A 226 -22.47 -15.52 -3.66
CA LEU A 226 -21.56 -14.45 -3.24
C LEU A 226 -20.14 -14.96 -2.93
N GLU A 227 -20.00 -16.09 -2.23
CA GLU A 227 -18.70 -16.73 -2.00
C GLU A 227 -18.00 -17.16 -3.31
N ARG A 228 -18.77 -17.52 -4.36
CA ARG A 228 -18.21 -17.83 -5.70
C ARG A 228 -17.71 -16.56 -6.39
N ILE A 229 -18.48 -15.47 -6.37
CA ILE A 229 -18.08 -14.15 -6.91
C ILE A 229 -16.76 -13.69 -6.27
N LEU A 230 -16.66 -13.80 -4.94
CA LEU A 230 -15.44 -13.42 -4.21
C LEU A 230 -14.21 -14.28 -4.57
N LYS A 231 -14.40 -15.59 -4.83
CA LYS A 231 -13.32 -16.48 -5.30
C LYS A 231 -12.83 -16.11 -6.71
N VAL A 232 -13.72 -15.68 -7.60
CA VAL A 232 -13.34 -15.16 -8.94
C VAL A 232 -12.61 -13.83 -8.80
N SER A 233 -13.11 -12.91 -7.97
CA SER A 233 -12.45 -11.64 -7.67
C SER A 233 -11.02 -11.83 -7.12
N SER A 234 -10.83 -12.80 -6.22
CA SER A 234 -9.50 -13.14 -5.67
C SER A 234 -8.56 -13.78 -6.71
N PHE A 235 -9.11 -14.45 -7.73
CA PHE A 235 -8.34 -14.93 -8.87
C PHE A 235 -7.90 -13.79 -9.79
N TYR A 236 -8.80 -12.85 -10.12
CA TYR A 236 -8.45 -11.63 -10.87
C TYR A 236 -7.37 -10.80 -10.17
N LEU A 237 -7.50 -10.59 -8.86
CA LEU A 237 -6.51 -9.87 -8.09
C LEU A 237 -5.11 -10.51 -8.14
N LYS A 238 -5.02 -11.85 -8.12
CA LYS A 238 -3.75 -12.57 -8.28
C LYS A 238 -3.10 -12.36 -9.64
N ILE A 239 -3.90 -12.16 -10.69
CA ILE A 239 -3.40 -11.84 -12.04
C ILE A 239 -2.84 -10.41 -12.05
N VAL A 240 -3.52 -9.44 -11.44
CA VAL A 240 -3.04 -8.06 -11.34
C VAL A 240 -1.75 -7.97 -10.50
N ILE A 241 -1.68 -8.67 -9.36
CA ILE A 241 -0.43 -8.79 -8.56
C ILE A 241 0.70 -9.39 -9.42
N LYS A 242 0.41 -10.44 -10.19
CA LYS A 242 1.40 -11.06 -11.06
C LYS A 242 1.89 -10.11 -12.15
N PHE A 243 1.01 -9.32 -12.78
CA PHE A 243 1.44 -8.28 -13.72
C PHE A 243 2.30 -7.20 -13.05
N ALA A 244 1.96 -6.75 -11.84
CA ALA A 244 2.77 -5.79 -11.11
C ALA A 244 4.18 -6.32 -10.80
N SER A 245 4.29 -7.58 -10.40
CA SER A 245 5.58 -8.24 -10.14
C SER A 245 6.39 -8.50 -11.42
N ASP A 246 5.73 -9.00 -12.49
CA ASP A 246 6.39 -9.38 -13.74
C ASP A 246 6.89 -8.16 -14.55
N PHE A 247 6.15 -7.03 -14.54
CA PHE A 247 6.51 -5.79 -15.26
C PHE A 247 7.21 -4.73 -14.40
N GLY A 248 7.16 -4.88 -13.06
CA GLY A 248 7.75 -3.98 -12.09
C GLY A 248 7.15 -2.56 -12.05
N PRO A 249 7.65 -1.69 -11.16
CA PRO A 249 7.09 -0.35 -10.93
C PRO A 249 7.07 0.57 -12.15
N GLN A 250 7.99 0.39 -13.11
CA GLN A 250 8.13 1.26 -14.28
C GLN A 250 7.28 0.79 -15.48
N GLY A 251 7.18 -0.53 -15.67
CA GLY A 251 6.45 -1.16 -16.78
C GLY A 251 4.94 -1.29 -16.55
N PHE A 252 4.51 -1.44 -15.28
CA PHE A 252 3.10 -1.58 -14.93
C PHE A 252 2.25 -0.35 -15.33
N GLN A 253 0.95 -0.56 -15.53
CA GLN A 253 -0.03 0.44 -15.99
C GLN A 253 -1.40 0.22 -15.33
N GLY A 254 -2.29 1.23 -15.35
CA GLY A 254 -3.62 1.14 -14.73
C GLY A 254 -3.62 1.42 -13.22
N PHE A 255 -2.69 2.25 -12.75
CA PHE A 255 -2.51 2.64 -11.35
C PHE A 255 -3.77 3.27 -10.73
N GLU A 256 -4.52 4.03 -11.52
CA GLU A 256 -5.80 4.66 -11.17
C GLU A 256 -6.87 3.63 -10.80
N TYR A 257 -6.93 2.49 -11.51
CA TYR A 257 -7.88 1.41 -11.26
C TYR A 257 -7.49 0.58 -10.03
N VAL A 258 -6.19 0.34 -9.84
CA VAL A 258 -5.66 -0.27 -8.61
C VAL A 258 -5.96 0.62 -7.40
N LEU A 259 -5.80 1.93 -7.53
CA LEU A 259 -6.10 2.87 -6.46
C LEU A 259 -7.60 2.90 -6.15
N LYS A 260 -8.47 3.00 -7.17
CA LYS A 260 -9.93 2.92 -7.02
C LYS A 260 -10.36 1.65 -6.29
N LEU A 261 -9.82 0.49 -6.69
CA LEU A 261 -10.05 -0.79 -6.02
C LEU A 261 -9.61 -0.76 -4.54
N SER A 262 -8.43 -0.22 -4.25
CA SER A 262 -7.93 -0.10 -2.88
C SER A 262 -8.81 0.81 -2.01
N MET A 263 -9.27 1.92 -2.56
CA MET A 263 -10.18 2.84 -1.86
C MET A 263 -11.53 2.16 -1.57
N THR A 264 -12.13 1.47 -2.54
CA THR A 264 -13.39 0.71 -2.35
C THR A 264 -13.28 -0.37 -1.28
N LEU A 265 -12.15 -1.09 -1.20
CA LEU A 265 -11.96 -2.12 -0.18
C LEU A 265 -11.69 -1.56 1.22
N ASN A 266 -11.17 -0.33 1.32
CA ASN A 266 -10.88 0.32 2.60
C ASN A 266 -12.07 1.15 3.13
N SER A 267 -12.92 1.69 2.24
CA SER A 267 -14.14 2.45 2.59
C SER A 267 -15.28 1.59 3.16
N LEU A 268 -15.12 0.27 3.21
CA LEU A 268 -16.13 -0.65 3.76
C LEU A 268 -16.55 -0.25 5.20
N PRO A 269 -17.85 -0.06 5.48
CA PRO A 269 -18.34 0.24 6.82
C PRO A 269 -17.94 -0.80 7.88
N GLU A 270 -17.70 -0.35 9.11
CA GLU A 270 -17.27 -1.23 10.21
C GLU A 270 -18.35 -2.26 10.60
N SER A 271 -19.63 -1.92 10.43
CA SER A 271 -20.76 -2.85 10.55
C SER A 271 -20.63 -4.05 9.60
N ILE A 272 -20.14 -3.81 8.37
CA ILE A 272 -19.94 -4.85 7.35
C ILE A 272 -18.63 -5.61 7.59
N LYS A 273 -17.54 -4.91 7.95
CA LYS A 273 -16.23 -5.53 8.25
C LYS A 273 -16.30 -6.63 9.31
N ASN A 274 -17.23 -6.51 10.26
CA ASN A 274 -17.45 -7.50 11.32
C ASN A 274 -18.29 -8.72 10.91
N LEU A 275 -19.00 -8.68 9.77
CA LEU A 275 -19.73 -9.83 9.24
C LEU A 275 -18.76 -10.86 8.62
N LYS A 276 -19.14 -12.14 8.61
CA LYS A 276 -18.38 -13.22 7.97
C LYS A 276 -17.96 -12.86 6.53
N MET A 277 -18.85 -12.23 5.76
CA MET A 277 -18.56 -11.83 4.38
C MET A 277 -17.59 -10.65 4.29
N GLY A 278 -17.65 -9.67 5.21
CA GLY A 278 -16.64 -8.61 5.31
C GLY A 278 -15.26 -9.13 5.70
N GLN A 279 -15.20 -10.10 6.62
CA GLN A 279 -13.97 -10.82 6.95
C GLN A 279 -13.41 -11.61 5.75
N ASN A 280 -14.28 -12.27 4.97
CA ASN A 280 -13.89 -12.93 3.72
C ASN A 280 -13.34 -11.92 2.71
N ILE A 281 -14.00 -10.77 2.48
CA ILE A 281 -13.51 -9.70 1.59
C ILE A 281 -12.11 -9.25 2.02
N LYS A 282 -11.92 -9.01 3.32
CA LYS A 282 -10.62 -8.64 3.89
C LYS A 282 -9.55 -9.71 3.62
N GLN A 283 -9.88 -10.98 3.84
CA GLN A 283 -8.95 -12.11 3.66
C GLN A 283 -8.58 -12.36 2.20
N TYR A 284 -9.55 -12.28 1.28
CA TYR A 284 -9.39 -12.67 -0.11
C TYR A 284 -9.01 -11.52 -1.06
N LEU A 285 -9.33 -10.27 -0.69
CA LEU A 285 -9.09 -9.08 -1.50
C LEU A 285 -8.19 -8.04 -0.81
N THR A 286 -8.56 -7.52 0.37
CA THR A 286 -7.78 -6.42 0.99
C THR A 286 -6.32 -6.78 1.21
N ILE A 287 -6.00 -7.97 1.75
CA ILE A 287 -4.61 -8.42 1.91
C ILE A 287 -3.89 -8.49 0.54
N GLY A 288 -4.56 -8.95 -0.51
CA GLY A 288 -3.97 -9.02 -1.84
C GLY A 288 -3.72 -7.65 -2.48
N VAL A 289 -4.60 -6.66 -2.23
CA VAL A 289 -4.42 -5.30 -2.71
C VAL A 289 -3.29 -4.58 -1.97
N ASN A 290 -3.09 -4.86 -0.69
CA ASN A 290 -1.95 -4.34 0.06
C ASN A 290 -0.63 -4.90 -0.51
N ASN A 291 -0.59 -6.20 -0.85
CA ASN A 291 0.56 -6.79 -1.56
C ASN A 291 0.76 -6.16 -2.95
N LEU A 292 -0.31 -5.90 -3.70
CA LEU A 292 -0.24 -5.20 -5.00
C LEU A 292 0.36 -3.80 -4.85
N ILE A 293 -0.02 -3.05 -3.79
CA ILE A 293 0.56 -1.73 -3.49
C ILE A 293 2.06 -1.85 -3.20
N SER A 294 2.51 -2.88 -2.46
CA SER A 294 3.94 -3.07 -2.19
C SER A 294 4.79 -3.37 -3.44
N GLU A 295 4.20 -3.91 -4.51
CA GLU A 295 4.90 -4.07 -5.80
C GLU A 295 5.02 -2.74 -6.59
N ILE A 296 4.03 -1.84 -6.49
CA ILE A 296 3.91 -0.67 -7.38
C ILE A 296 4.26 0.69 -6.76
N TYR A 297 4.32 0.80 -5.42
CA TYR A 297 4.46 2.11 -4.76
C TYR A 297 5.72 2.90 -5.14
N LYS A 298 6.78 2.23 -5.61
CA LYS A 298 8.01 2.89 -6.09
C LYS A 298 7.85 3.60 -7.45
N SER A 299 6.67 3.52 -8.07
CA SER A 299 6.39 4.11 -9.38
C SER A 299 6.02 5.60 -9.30
N PRO A 300 6.66 6.49 -10.08
CA PRO A 300 6.22 7.88 -10.21
C PRO A 300 4.83 8.05 -10.82
N LYS A 301 4.35 7.06 -11.60
CA LYS A 301 2.99 7.07 -12.15
C LYS A 301 1.96 6.75 -11.05
N PHE A 302 2.28 5.86 -10.13
CA PHE A 302 1.43 5.54 -8.97
C PHE A 302 1.38 6.70 -7.97
N GLU A 303 2.53 7.32 -7.66
CA GLU A 303 2.59 8.53 -6.82
C GLU A 303 1.71 9.64 -7.40
N LYS A 304 1.81 9.91 -8.72
CA LYS A 304 0.92 10.85 -9.39
C LYS A 304 -0.56 10.46 -9.24
N ALA A 305 -0.94 9.21 -9.55
CA ALA A 305 -2.33 8.76 -9.42
C ALA A 305 -2.89 8.92 -7.99
N LEU A 306 -2.07 8.65 -6.97
CA LEU A 306 -2.41 8.86 -5.55
C LEU A 306 -2.63 10.34 -5.22
N LEU A 307 -1.78 11.23 -5.74
CA LEU A 307 -1.86 12.66 -5.51
C LEU A 307 -2.98 13.34 -6.32
N ASP A 308 -3.36 12.78 -7.47
CA ASP A 308 -4.46 13.28 -8.31
C ASP A 308 -5.85 12.73 -7.88
N TYR A 309 -5.92 11.66 -7.07
CA TYR A 309 -7.18 11.05 -6.62
C TYR A 309 -8.15 12.02 -5.89
N GLU A 310 -9.36 12.17 -6.39
CA GLU A 310 -10.37 13.05 -5.78
C GLU A 310 -11.07 12.38 -4.59
N ILE A 311 -11.16 13.10 -3.47
CA ILE A 311 -11.83 12.62 -2.25
C ILE A 311 -13.23 13.24 -2.22
N ILE A 312 -14.25 12.41 -2.39
CA ILE A 312 -15.64 12.85 -2.59
C ILE A 312 -16.39 12.95 -1.26
N ASP A 313 -16.19 11.99 -0.36
CA ASP A 313 -16.96 11.80 0.88
C ASP A 313 -16.08 11.43 2.09
N ALA A 314 -16.72 11.25 3.26
CA ALA A 314 -16.05 10.96 4.52
C ALA A 314 -15.44 9.54 4.55
N GLU A 315 -16.13 8.57 3.98
CA GLU A 315 -15.71 7.18 3.82
C GLU A 315 -14.50 7.08 2.88
N GLY A 316 -14.53 7.80 1.75
CA GLY A 316 -13.40 7.95 0.83
C GLY A 316 -12.22 8.67 1.47
N PHE A 317 -12.45 9.67 2.34
CA PHE A 317 -11.39 10.29 3.13
C PHE A 317 -10.73 9.29 4.10
N GLN A 318 -11.51 8.47 4.81
CA GLN A 318 -10.98 7.42 5.69
C GLN A 318 -10.21 6.34 4.93
N ALA A 319 -10.72 5.93 3.75
CA ALA A 319 -10.02 5.02 2.85
C ALA A 319 -8.68 5.61 2.37
N PHE A 320 -8.69 6.86 1.92
CA PHE A 320 -7.49 7.59 1.47
C PHE A 320 -6.43 7.69 2.57
N CYS A 321 -6.84 8.01 3.81
CA CYS A 321 -5.94 8.01 4.95
C CYS A 321 -5.35 6.62 5.24
N THR A 322 -6.17 5.56 5.15
CA THR A 322 -5.74 4.18 5.41
C THR A 322 -4.69 3.71 4.40
N VAL A 323 -5.02 3.79 3.10
CA VAL A 323 -4.13 3.40 1.99
C VAL A 323 -2.81 4.17 2.05
N SER A 324 -2.89 5.46 2.37
CA SER A 324 -1.71 6.31 2.37
C SER A 324 -0.81 6.13 3.59
N VAL A 325 -1.38 5.81 4.76
CA VAL A 325 -0.57 5.39 5.91
C VAL A 325 0.20 4.12 5.57
N GLU A 326 -0.44 3.16 4.90
CA GLU A 326 0.22 1.92 4.49
C GLU A 326 1.35 2.19 3.48
N ILE A 327 1.17 3.12 2.54
CA ILE A 327 2.25 3.59 1.65
C ILE A 327 3.38 4.28 2.45
N MET A 328 3.06 5.15 3.42
CA MET A 328 4.08 5.78 4.26
C MET A 328 4.83 4.77 5.15
N GLU A 329 4.16 3.71 5.61
CA GLU A 329 4.78 2.60 6.34
C GLU A 329 5.75 1.82 5.44
N LEU A 330 5.36 1.50 4.21
CA LEU A 330 6.25 0.88 3.21
C LEU A 330 7.48 1.75 2.90
N ILE A 331 7.33 3.07 2.77
CA ILE A 331 8.46 3.99 2.53
C ILE A 331 9.40 4.06 3.76
N ILE A 332 8.87 4.01 4.99
CA ILE A 332 9.67 3.93 6.22
C ILE A 332 10.42 2.58 6.32
N GLU A 333 9.77 1.50 5.88
CA GLU A 333 10.31 0.13 5.88
C GLU A 333 11.46 -0.03 4.87
N ASP A 334 11.27 0.45 3.64
CA ASP A 334 12.25 0.40 2.55
C ASP A 334 13.46 1.31 2.81
N GLY A 335 13.21 2.50 3.35
CA GLY A 335 14.25 3.47 3.71
C GLY A 335 15.01 4.09 2.53
N ASP A 336 14.63 3.78 1.29
CA ASP A 336 15.24 4.31 0.07
C ASP A 336 15.05 5.83 -0.05
N PRO A 337 16.14 6.63 -0.06
CA PRO A 337 16.06 8.07 -0.23
C PRO A 337 15.38 8.51 -1.52
N SER A 338 15.45 7.72 -2.59
CA SER A 338 14.84 8.04 -3.89
C SER A 338 13.31 7.93 -3.85
N VAL A 339 12.77 6.94 -3.13
CA VAL A 339 11.32 6.80 -2.91
C VAL A 339 10.83 7.88 -1.94
N MET A 340 11.60 8.22 -0.90
CA MET A 340 11.27 9.38 -0.06
C MET A 340 11.27 10.70 -0.86
N ASP A 341 12.25 10.91 -1.74
CA ASP A 341 12.28 12.09 -2.63
C ASP A 341 11.04 12.13 -3.54
N LEU A 342 10.63 10.99 -4.11
CA LEU A 342 9.45 10.89 -4.97
C LEU A 342 8.18 11.40 -4.28
N TYR A 343 7.91 10.97 -3.05
CA TYR A 343 6.65 11.26 -2.33
C TYR A 343 6.66 12.55 -1.51
N PHE A 344 7.82 13.09 -1.13
CA PHE A 344 7.92 14.18 -0.14
C PHE A 344 8.65 15.45 -0.62
N ARG A 345 9.40 15.40 -1.74
CA ARG A 345 10.16 16.55 -2.24
C ARG A 345 9.34 17.51 -3.11
N LYS A 346 8.25 17.03 -3.73
CA LYS A 346 7.39 17.86 -4.59
C LYS A 346 6.49 18.76 -3.74
N LYS A 347 6.05 19.90 -4.31
CA LYS A 347 5.08 20.82 -3.67
C LYS A 347 3.77 20.11 -3.31
N ASN A 348 3.30 19.25 -4.20
CA ASN A 348 2.21 18.33 -3.91
C ASN A 348 2.86 17.05 -3.37
N HIS A 349 2.89 16.91 -2.05
CA HIS A 349 3.35 15.69 -1.40
C HIS A 349 2.23 15.09 -0.56
N ILE A 350 2.32 13.78 -0.32
CA ILE A 350 1.23 12.97 0.25
C ILE A 350 0.72 13.53 1.60
N ILE A 351 1.64 14.01 2.46
CA ILE A 351 1.29 14.64 3.74
C ILE A 351 0.57 15.99 3.58
N GLY A 352 0.91 16.79 2.56
CA GLY A 352 0.17 18.01 2.24
C GLY A 352 -1.27 17.71 1.88
N LYS A 353 -1.50 16.65 1.09
CA LYS A 353 -2.85 16.21 0.73
C LYS A 353 -3.68 15.74 1.94
N PHE A 354 -3.10 15.13 3.00
CA PHE A 354 -3.84 14.93 4.26
C PHE A 354 -4.20 16.24 4.94
N LEU A 355 -3.26 17.17 5.05
CA LEU A 355 -3.49 18.45 5.70
C LEU A 355 -4.54 19.31 4.98
N ASP A 356 -4.63 19.20 3.66
CA ASP A 356 -5.69 19.81 2.88
C ASP A 356 -7.03 19.07 3.09
N ALA A 357 -7.07 17.74 2.96
CA ALA A 357 -8.31 16.97 3.08
C ALA A 357 -8.91 16.94 4.51
N THR A 358 -8.08 16.95 5.56
CA THR A 358 -8.53 17.05 6.97
C THR A 358 -9.28 18.34 7.27
N SER A 359 -9.05 19.40 6.49
CA SER A 359 -9.78 20.66 6.60
C SER A 359 -11.24 20.55 6.14
N LEU A 360 -11.52 19.65 5.20
CA LEU A 360 -12.87 19.37 4.67
C LEU A 360 -13.60 18.31 5.50
N TYR A 361 -12.88 17.28 5.96
CA TYR A 361 -13.46 16.09 6.61
C TYR A 361 -13.11 15.99 8.10
N THR A 362 -13.16 17.12 8.83
CA THR A 362 -12.74 17.19 10.25
C THR A 362 -13.44 16.17 11.15
N ASN A 363 -14.76 15.96 11.01
CA ASN A 363 -15.49 14.97 11.80
C ASN A 363 -15.01 13.53 11.53
N ALA A 364 -14.72 13.19 10.27
CA ALA A 364 -14.24 11.88 9.88
C ALA A 364 -12.79 11.61 10.36
N CYS A 365 -11.97 12.67 10.47
CA CYS A 365 -10.61 12.61 10.99
C CYS A 365 -10.57 12.35 12.52
N LEU A 366 -11.53 12.92 13.26
CA LEU A 366 -11.68 12.72 14.70
C LEU A 366 -12.28 11.34 15.06
N GLN A 367 -12.90 10.66 14.11
CA GLN A 367 -13.41 9.30 14.29
C GLN A 367 -12.33 8.22 14.07
N GLN A 368 -12.54 7.05 14.69
CA GLN A 368 -11.77 5.82 14.49
C GLN A 368 -10.24 5.92 14.65
N ASN A 369 -9.75 6.90 15.42
CA ASN A 369 -8.31 7.10 15.71
C ASN A 369 -7.47 7.48 14.48
N THR A 370 -8.10 7.89 13.38
CA THR A 370 -7.44 8.32 12.14
C THR A 370 -6.44 9.45 12.40
N TYR A 371 -6.80 10.42 13.26
CA TYR A 371 -5.89 11.47 13.72
C TYR A 371 -4.59 10.95 14.37
N GLU A 372 -4.69 9.98 15.28
CA GLU A 372 -3.52 9.43 15.99
C GLU A 372 -2.61 8.66 15.03
N CYS A 373 -3.21 7.89 14.13
CA CYS A 373 -2.55 7.15 13.06
C CYS A 373 -1.78 8.09 12.12
N LEU A 374 -2.43 9.15 11.63
CA LEU A 374 -1.85 10.14 10.73
C LEU A 374 -0.69 10.90 11.37
N ILE A 375 -0.84 11.40 12.60
CA ILE A 375 0.23 12.13 13.31
C ILE A 375 1.44 11.22 13.55
N THR A 376 1.20 10.02 14.06
CA THR A 376 2.28 9.09 14.42
C THR A 376 3.08 8.68 13.19
N THR A 377 2.39 8.35 12.09
CA THR A 377 3.03 7.97 10.82
C THR A 377 3.75 9.16 10.19
N THR A 378 3.12 10.34 10.12
CA THR A 378 3.74 11.57 9.62
C THR A 378 5.02 11.92 10.38
N ALA A 379 4.98 11.88 11.71
CA ALA A 379 6.16 12.15 12.54
C ALA A 379 7.26 11.08 12.33
N ALA A 380 6.88 9.80 12.22
CA ALA A 380 7.84 8.73 11.92
C ALA A 380 8.50 8.89 10.55
N THR A 381 7.74 9.29 9.51
CA THR A 381 8.24 9.62 8.17
C THR A 381 9.27 10.75 8.24
N ILE A 382 8.98 11.85 8.95
CA ILE A 382 9.89 12.99 9.07
C ILE A 382 11.18 12.59 9.83
N ILE A 383 11.06 11.77 10.88
CA ILE A 383 12.21 11.19 11.59
C ILE A 383 13.03 10.25 10.67
N SER A 384 12.38 9.53 9.74
CA SER A 384 13.06 8.72 8.71
C SER A 384 13.79 9.56 7.67
N ALA A 385 13.21 10.69 7.25
CA ALA A 385 13.82 11.65 6.32
C ALA A 385 14.98 12.47 6.91
N SER A 386 15.37 12.26 8.18
CA SER A 386 16.39 13.06 8.89
C SER A 386 17.79 13.10 8.27
N GLY A 387 18.08 12.30 7.23
CA GLY A 387 19.31 12.37 6.44
C GLY A 387 19.22 13.19 5.14
N ASN A 388 18.05 13.73 4.78
CA ASN A 388 17.82 14.47 3.53
C ASN A 388 17.29 15.88 3.82
N GLU A 389 18.17 16.87 3.80
CA GLU A 389 17.87 18.27 4.13
C GLU A 389 16.79 18.88 3.22
N ASN A 390 16.70 18.47 1.96
CA ASN A 390 15.69 18.98 1.03
C ASN A 390 14.28 18.51 1.40
N ILE A 391 14.13 17.24 1.81
CA ILE A 391 12.86 16.71 2.29
C ILE A 391 12.50 17.33 3.64
N LEU A 392 13.45 17.46 4.57
CA LEU A 392 13.21 18.12 5.85
C LEU A 392 12.70 19.55 5.67
N LYS A 393 13.33 20.32 4.78
CA LYS A 393 12.87 21.68 4.45
C LYS A 393 11.46 21.69 3.85
N SER A 394 11.15 20.75 2.95
CA SER A 394 9.78 20.58 2.41
C SER A 394 8.75 20.37 3.53
N PHE A 395 9.08 19.53 4.51
CA PHE A 395 8.22 19.31 5.68
C PHE A 395 8.13 20.54 6.62
N GLU A 396 9.22 21.25 6.86
CA GLU A 396 9.21 22.49 7.65
C GLU A 396 8.33 23.56 7.00
N ASP A 397 8.48 23.79 5.70
CA ASP A 397 7.67 24.71 4.90
C ASP A 397 6.19 24.30 4.95
N LEU A 398 5.86 23.01 4.80
CA LEU A 398 4.48 22.53 4.89
C LEU A 398 3.88 22.72 6.29
N LEU A 399 4.57 22.28 7.34
CA LEU A 399 4.06 22.38 8.72
C LEU A 399 3.87 23.84 9.12
N LEU A 400 4.80 24.72 8.74
CA LEU A 400 4.67 26.16 8.96
C LEU A 400 3.45 26.72 8.22
N ASN A 401 3.26 26.38 6.94
CA ASN A 401 2.07 26.78 6.19
C ASN A 401 0.77 26.21 6.79
N GLY A 402 0.82 25.03 7.43
CA GLY A 402 -0.30 24.46 8.18
C GLY A 402 -0.64 25.25 9.45
N ILE A 403 0.37 25.59 10.26
CA ILE A 403 0.23 26.41 11.49
C ILE A 403 -0.26 27.83 11.17
N LEU A 404 0.21 28.40 10.06
CA LEU A 404 -0.19 29.72 9.55
C LEU A 404 -1.45 29.69 8.67
N GLY A 405 -2.08 28.52 8.51
CA GLY A 405 -3.30 28.33 7.74
C GLY A 405 -4.54 28.87 8.44
N GLU A 406 -5.68 28.77 7.75
CA GLU A 406 -6.99 29.17 8.28
C GLU A 406 -7.78 27.99 8.87
N SER A 407 -7.48 26.76 8.42
CA SER A 407 -8.09 25.55 8.97
C SER A 407 -7.50 25.20 10.34
N MET A 408 -8.37 25.22 11.36
CA MET A 408 -8.05 24.80 12.73
C MET A 408 -7.48 23.37 12.80
N MET A 409 -8.08 22.42 12.08
CA MET A 409 -7.67 21.02 12.16
C MET A 409 -6.27 20.79 11.56
N ARG A 410 -5.99 21.43 10.42
CA ARG A 410 -4.67 21.46 9.80
C ARG A 410 -3.61 22.06 10.71
N ALA A 411 -3.93 23.19 11.35
CA ALA A 411 -3.01 23.89 12.24
C ALA A 411 -2.71 23.07 13.51
N LEU A 412 -3.73 22.45 14.13
CA LEU A 412 -3.57 21.54 15.27
C LEU A 412 -2.69 20.33 14.92
N MET A 413 -2.99 19.62 13.82
CA MET A 413 -2.18 18.49 13.37
C MET A 413 -0.73 18.89 13.09
N SER A 414 -0.53 20.08 12.50
CA SER A 414 0.81 20.61 12.23
C SER A 414 1.55 20.99 13.52
N CYS A 415 0.87 21.57 14.51
CA CYS A 415 1.42 21.81 15.84
C CYS A 415 1.81 20.51 16.55
N ASP A 416 0.98 19.48 16.53
CA ASP A 416 1.26 18.19 17.18
C ASP A 416 2.45 17.48 16.55
N VAL A 417 2.50 17.41 15.21
CA VAL A 417 3.66 16.87 14.48
C VAL A 417 4.92 17.69 14.77
N MET A 418 4.83 19.02 14.78
CA MET A 418 5.98 19.89 15.10
C MET A 418 6.45 19.75 16.56
N CYS A 419 5.54 19.56 17.52
CA CYS A 419 5.87 19.24 18.90
C CYS A 419 6.64 17.92 19.01
N ILE A 420 6.26 16.90 18.22
CA ILE A 420 6.99 15.64 18.14
C ILE A 420 8.39 15.88 17.53
N ILE A 421 8.50 16.54 16.38
CA ILE A 421 9.81 16.85 15.75
C ILE A 421 10.73 17.59 16.72
N PHE A 422 10.22 18.60 17.43
CA PHE A 422 10.95 19.34 18.45
C PHE A 422 11.49 18.42 19.56
N ARG A 423 10.70 17.44 20.05
CA ARG A 423 11.15 16.42 21.02
C ARG A 423 12.27 15.51 20.50
N PHE A 424 12.44 15.39 19.19
CA PHE A 424 13.51 14.59 18.56
C PHE A 424 14.71 15.41 18.11
N ALA A 425 14.57 16.73 18.00
CA ALA A 425 15.65 17.63 17.63
C ALA A 425 16.77 17.71 18.68
N LYS A 426 18.02 17.87 18.20
CA LYS A 426 19.19 18.19 19.03
C LYS A 426 18.95 19.52 19.77
N GLU A 427 19.62 19.71 20.90
CA GLU A 427 19.42 20.90 21.76
C GLU A 427 19.59 22.24 21.02
N ASN A 428 20.62 22.36 20.17
CA ASN A 428 20.82 23.56 19.34
C ASN A 428 19.62 23.78 18.40
N VAL A 429 19.21 22.76 17.66
CA VAL A 429 18.07 22.81 16.72
C VAL A 429 16.76 23.13 17.45
N ARG A 430 16.54 22.60 18.66
CA ARG A 430 15.41 22.99 19.52
C ARG A 430 15.46 24.49 19.87
N ARG A 431 16.63 25.01 20.26
CA ARG A 431 16.82 26.44 20.55
C ARG A 431 16.57 27.28 19.31
N ASP A 432 17.00 26.84 18.14
CA ASP A 432 16.79 27.54 16.86
C ASP A 432 15.31 27.56 16.44
N TYR A 433 14.58 26.43 16.52
CA TYR A 433 13.13 26.41 16.33
C TYR A 433 12.41 27.33 17.33
N PHE A 434 12.77 27.28 18.61
CA PHE A 434 12.14 28.16 19.61
C PHE A 434 12.39 29.64 19.30
N LYS A 435 13.63 30.02 18.91
CA LYS A 435 13.95 31.38 18.46
C LYS A 435 13.16 31.78 17.21
N PHE A 436 13.00 30.87 16.25
CA PHE A 436 12.23 31.11 15.02
C PHE A 436 10.75 31.39 15.33
N TYR A 437 10.07 30.47 16.02
CA TYR A 437 8.66 30.64 16.36
C TYR A 437 8.43 31.81 17.33
N LEU A 438 9.38 32.10 18.24
CA LEU A 438 9.32 33.27 19.10
C LEU A 438 9.38 34.56 18.28
N LYS A 439 10.36 34.72 17.37
CA LYS A 439 10.42 35.87 16.46
C LYS A 439 9.13 36.04 15.66
N LEU A 440 8.56 34.94 15.18
CA LEU A 440 7.32 34.94 14.43
C LEU A 440 6.12 35.38 15.30
N ASN A 441 6.04 34.94 16.56
CA ASN A 441 5.05 35.44 17.53
C ASN A 441 5.25 36.92 17.89
N LEU A 442 6.50 37.39 17.97
CA LEU A 442 6.80 38.80 18.22
C LEU A 442 6.31 39.68 17.06
N ALA A 443 6.44 39.21 15.82
CA ALA A 443 5.96 39.89 14.61
C ALA A 443 4.42 39.93 14.45
N LEU A 444 3.67 39.05 15.14
CA LEU A 444 2.21 39.09 15.13
C LEU A 444 1.65 40.18 16.07
N PRO A 445 0.47 40.77 15.77
CA PRO A 445 -0.11 41.81 16.62
C PRO A 445 -0.36 41.31 18.05
N THR A 446 0.08 42.07 19.06
CA THR A 446 0.08 41.65 20.49
C THR A 446 -1.28 41.23 21.03
N PHE A 447 -2.38 41.71 20.45
CA PHE A 447 -3.76 41.39 20.84
C PHE A 447 -4.55 40.63 19.75
N SER A 448 -3.88 39.99 18.80
CA SER A 448 -4.58 39.22 17.76
C SER A 448 -5.19 37.92 18.32
N THR A 449 -6.52 37.88 18.33
CA THR A 449 -7.32 36.64 18.51
C THR A 449 -7.36 35.78 17.24
N GLY A 450 -6.62 36.17 16.20
CA GLY A 450 -6.55 35.44 14.94
C GLY A 450 -5.96 34.04 15.14
N PRO A 451 -6.50 32.99 14.47
CA PRO A 451 -6.12 31.59 14.71
C PRO A 451 -4.60 31.35 14.68
N LYS A 452 -3.90 31.99 13.73
CA LYS A 452 -2.44 31.90 13.55
C LYS A 452 -1.70 32.21 14.86
N ALA A 453 -2.02 33.33 15.50
CA ALA A 453 -1.39 33.75 16.76
C ALA A 453 -1.69 32.77 17.91
N ILE A 454 -2.90 32.22 17.96
CA ILE A 454 -3.28 31.21 18.95
C ILE A 454 -2.42 29.95 18.79
N PHE A 455 -2.28 29.42 17.57
CA PHE A 455 -1.50 28.20 17.32
C PHE A 455 0.00 28.39 17.56
N ILE A 456 0.57 29.55 17.27
CA ILE A 456 1.99 29.83 17.55
C ILE A 456 2.25 29.98 19.05
N ASN A 457 1.36 30.66 19.78
CA ASN A 457 1.47 30.75 21.25
C ASN A 457 1.29 29.37 21.89
N PHE A 458 0.35 28.56 21.41
CA PHE A 458 0.20 27.16 21.81
C PHE A 458 1.47 26.34 21.54
N LEU A 459 2.06 26.46 20.35
CA LEU A 459 3.27 25.74 19.97
C LEU A 459 4.48 26.14 20.83
N LEU A 460 4.66 27.44 21.12
CA LEU A 460 5.73 27.92 21.99
C LEU A 460 5.56 27.46 23.44
N ARG A 461 4.33 27.46 23.97
CA ARG A 461 4.01 26.90 25.29
C ARG A 461 4.33 25.40 25.34
N SER A 462 3.92 24.65 24.31
CA SER A 462 4.20 23.22 24.18
C SER A 462 5.69 22.91 24.05
N PHE A 463 6.44 23.69 23.26
CA PHE A 463 7.90 23.58 23.19
C PHE A 463 8.57 23.81 24.55
N TYR A 464 8.15 24.84 25.28
CA TYR A 464 8.72 25.16 26.60
C TYR A 464 8.38 24.09 27.65
N ALA A 465 7.15 23.58 27.66
CA ALA A 465 6.70 22.52 28.56
C ALA A 465 7.53 21.22 28.41
N VAL A 466 8.04 20.96 27.21
CA VAL A 466 8.82 19.77 26.84
C VAL A 466 10.29 19.81 27.31
N LEU A 467 10.80 20.97 27.70
CA LEU A 467 12.18 21.14 28.13
C LEU A 467 12.39 20.64 29.57
N SER A 468 13.59 20.14 29.87
CA SER A 468 13.97 19.83 31.26
C SER A 468 13.95 21.10 32.11
N SER A 469 13.83 20.94 33.44
CA SER A 469 13.89 22.06 34.39
C SER A 469 15.14 22.94 34.20
N GLU A 470 16.29 22.31 33.98
CA GLU A 470 17.57 22.97 33.69
C GLU A 470 17.54 23.75 32.37
N GLN A 471 16.97 23.17 31.31
CA GLN A 471 16.84 23.85 30.00
C GLN A 471 15.86 25.02 30.07
N ARG A 472 14.74 24.86 30.79
CA ARG A 472 13.79 25.93 31.07
C ARG A 472 14.45 27.10 31.80
N GLY A 473 15.21 26.82 32.86
CA GLY A 473 15.99 27.84 33.59
C GLY A 473 16.95 28.61 32.67
N LYS A 474 17.81 27.89 31.95
CA LYS A 474 18.80 28.50 31.03
C LYS A 474 18.16 29.36 29.95
N TRP A 475 17.06 28.91 29.34
CA TRP A 475 16.39 29.67 28.28
C TRP A 475 15.63 30.87 28.86
N LEU A 476 15.03 30.71 30.04
CA LEU A 476 14.35 31.79 30.74
C LEU A 476 15.33 32.89 31.17
N GLU A 477 16.54 32.54 31.63
CA GLU A 477 17.64 33.48 31.84
C GLU A 477 18.08 34.14 30.52
N GLU A 478 18.29 33.38 29.45
CA GLU A 478 18.68 33.90 28.13
C GLU A 478 17.71 34.96 27.60
N TYR A 479 16.39 34.73 27.67
CA TYR A 479 15.41 35.63 27.03
C TYR A 479 14.84 36.71 27.96
N ILE A 480 14.99 36.61 29.28
CA ILE A 480 14.54 37.65 30.23
C ILE A 480 15.68 38.60 30.62
N ASN A 481 16.91 38.10 30.77
CA ASN A 481 18.04 38.90 31.24
C ASN A 481 18.86 39.55 30.10
N ASP A 482 18.61 39.19 28.84
CA ASP A 482 19.18 39.91 27.70
C ASP A 482 18.53 41.29 27.59
N GLY A 483 19.20 42.29 28.17
CA GLY A 483 18.76 43.68 28.27
C GLY A 483 18.56 44.42 26.95
N SER A 484 18.86 43.75 25.82
CA SER A 484 18.51 44.20 24.47
C SER A 484 17.04 43.96 24.09
N SER A 485 16.30 43.18 24.87
CA SER A 485 14.90 42.81 24.57
C SER A 485 13.89 43.92 24.89
N ASP A 486 13.09 44.28 23.89
CA ASP A 486 11.96 45.23 24.02
C ASP A 486 10.98 44.79 25.13
N ALA A 487 10.32 45.75 25.78
CA ALA A 487 9.30 45.50 26.79
C ALA A 487 8.16 44.61 26.25
N ASN A 488 7.78 44.77 24.98
CA ASN A 488 6.78 43.93 24.30
C ASN A 488 7.26 42.47 24.16
N THR A 489 8.58 42.25 23.99
CA THR A 489 9.18 40.90 23.99
C THR A 489 9.13 40.27 25.38
N ARG A 490 9.47 41.04 26.42
CA ARG A 490 9.38 40.59 27.82
C ARG A 490 7.93 40.32 28.26
N VAL A 491 6.95 41.10 27.81
CA VAL A 491 5.52 40.85 28.06
C VAL A 491 5.01 39.63 27.29
N LYS A 492 5.36 39.44 26.02
CA LYS A 492 4.96 38.23 25.27
C LYS A 492 5.62 36.95 25.80
N LEU A 493 6.88 37.02 26.23
CA LEU A 493 7.53 35.94 26.98
C LEU A 493 6.84 35.72 28.34
N GLY A 494 6.51 36.79 29.06
CA GLY A 494 5.67 36.74 30.27
C GLY A 494 4.36 35.99 30.03
N LEU A 495 3.61 36.32 28.97
CA LEU A 495 2.36 35.61 28.64
C LEU A 495 2.57 34.14 28.19
N ILE A 496 3.79 33.73 27.83
CA ILE A 496 4.14 32.32 27.56
C ILE A 496 4.65 31.62 28.84
N LEU A 497 5.22 32.35 29.80
CA LEU A 497 6.02 31.82 30.92
C LEU A 497 5.40 32.07 32.33
N ASP A 498 4.63 33.14 32.54
CA ASP A 498 3.93 33.47 33.78
C ASP A 498 2.68 32.60 33.98
N ASP A 499 2.03 32.19 32.88
CA ASP A 499 1.03 31.09 32.91
C ASP A 499 1.65 29.79 33.48
N CYS A 500 2.99 29.67 33.51
CA CYS A 500 3.74 28.54 34.06
C CYS A 500 4.39 28.81 35.45
N ARG A 501 4.04 29.89 36.19
CA ARG A 501 4.86 30.33 37.36
C ARG A 501 4.29 30.15 38.77
N ALA A 502 3.01 29.80 38.95
CA ALA A 502 2.49 29.45 40.29
C ALA A 502 1.43 28.35 40.24
N GLU A 503 0.26 28.62 39.64
CA GLU A 503 -0.91 27.74 39.77
C GLU A 503 -0.99 26.63 38.70
N GLN A 504 -0.28 26.77 37.57
CA GLN A 504 -0.23 25.73 36.54
C GLN A 504 1.07 24.90 36.55
N ILE A 505 2.04 25.18 37.43
CA ILE A 505 3.17 24.24 37.63
C ILE A 505 2.65 22.85 38.04
N PRO A 506 1.66 22.73 38.97
CA PRO A 506 0.98 21.47 39.21
C PRO A 506 0.31 20.90 37.94
N ARG A 507 -0.36 21.72 37.11
CA ARG A 507 -1.03 21.26 35.87
C ARG A 507 -0.06 20.82 34.76
N LEU A 508 1.15 21.37 34.73
CA LEU A 508 2.22 20.99 33.81
C LEU A 508 2.98 19.76 34.30
N ALA A 509 3.18 19.64 35.62
CA ALA A 509 3.60 18.39 36.24
C ALA A 509 2.55 17.30 35.97
N ASP A 510 1.26 17.58 36.18
CA ASP A 510 0.15 16.70 35.81
C ASP A 510 0.18 16.36 34.32
N ALA A 511 0.55 17.27 33.41
CA ALA A 511 0.65 16.97 31.99
C ALA A 511 1.77 15.97 31.68
N VAL A 512 2.94 16.11 32.31
CA VAL A 512 4.04 15.13 32.20
C VAL A 512 3.65 13.81 32.85
N THR A 513 3.12 13.83 34.08
CA THR A 513 2.62 12.64 34.79
C THR A 513 1.48 11.96 34.04
N ARG A 514 0.61 12.71 33.33
CA ARG A 514 -0.42 12.16 32.44
C ARG A 514 0.20 11.47 31.24
N ILE A 515 1.21 12.06 30.59
CA ILE A 515 1.93 11.41 29.48
C ILE A 515 2.63 10.13 29.94
N GLU A 516 3.20 10.10 31.14
CA GLU A 516 3.84 8.92 31.73
C GLU A 516 2.81 7.86 32.15
N THR A 517 1.68 8.27 32.73
CA THR A 517 0.54 7.40 33.07
C THR A 517 -0.10 6.82 31.81
N GLU A 518 -0.24 7.63 30.75
CA GLU A 518 -0.72 7.23 29.44
C GLU A 518 0.27 6.27 28.75
N LEU A 519 1.58 6.54 28.82
CA LEU A 519 2.61 5.60 28.36
C LEU A 519 2.51 4.26 29.10
N CYS A 520 2.43 4.28 30.43
CA CYS A 520 2.29 3.08 31.25
C CYS A 520 1.02 2.30 30.90
N SER A 521 -0.13 2.98 30.81
CA SER A 521 -1.39 2.39 30.38
C SER A 521 -1.30 1.81 28.97
N ASN A 522 -0.73 2.54 28.00
CA ASN A 522 -0.60 2.08 26.62
C ASN A 522 0.39 0.91 26.47
N VAL A 523 1.46 0.87 27.27
CA VAL A 523 2.37 -0.29 27.38
C VAL A 523 1.61 -1.52 27.90
N GLN A 524 0.82 -1.37 28.97
CA GLN A 524 0.01 -2.46 29.52
C GLN A 524 -1.09 -2.92 28.55
N ASN A 525 -1.84 -2.00 27.95
CA ASN A 525 -2.87 -2.28 26.94
C ASN A 525 -2.28 -3.01 25.72
N PHE A 526 -1.07 -2.62 25.29
CA PHE A 526 -0.35 -3.27 24.20
C PHE A 526 0.10 -4.69 24.56
N LEU A 527 0.64 -4.90 25.78
CA LEU A 527 1.06 -6.21 26.26
C LEU A 527 -0.11 -7.18 26.47
N GLN A 528 -1.28 -6.68 26.87
CA GLN A 528 -2.50 -7.47 27.05
C GLN A 528 -3.24 -7.72 25.73
N SER A 529 -3.28 -6.74 24.83
CA SER A 529 -4.04 -6.77 23.58
C SER A 529 -3.33 -6.01 22.44
N PRO A 530 -2.35 -6.63 21.76
CA PRO A 530 -1.70 -6.03 20.61
C PRO A 530 -2.68 -5.93 19.43
N SER A 531 -2.95 -4.70 18.99
CA SER A 531 -3.90 -4.36 17.91
C SER A 531 -3.42 -3.11 17.18
N LYS A 532 -3.77 -2.91 15.89
CA LYS A 532 -3.35 -1.73 15.08
C LYS A 532 -3.56 -0.41 15.83
N HIS A 533 -4.62 -0.32 16.65
CA HIS A 533 -4.86 0.82 17.54
C HIS A 533 -3.86 0.95 18.70
N SER A 534 -3.61 -0.11 19.48
CA SER A 534 -2.64 -0.07 20.58
C SER A 534 -1.20 0.12 20.09
N TYR A 535 -0.86 -0.29 18.86
CA TYR A 535 0.41 0.10 18.20
C TYR A 535 0.55 1.62 18.06
N TYR A 536 -0.39 2.32 17.42
CA TYR A 536 -0.27 3.78 17.22
C TYR A 536 -0.37 4.56 18.54
N LYS A 537 -1.21 4.13 19.49
CA LYS A 537 -1.25 4.75 20.82
C LYS A 537 0.08 4.63 21.57
N LEU A 538 0.68 3.44 21.60
CA LEU A 538 1.99 3.25 22.20
C LEU A 538 3.07 4.06 21.47
N ALA A 539 3.07 4.07 20.14
CA ALA A 539 4.01 4.86 19.34
C ALA A 539 3.87 6.37 19.61
N LYS A 540 2.64 6.91 19.63
CA LYS A 540 2.32 8.29 20.03
C LYS A 540 2.84 8.60 21.43
N SER A 541 2.56 7.77 22.43
CA SER A 541 3.08 7.97 23.79
C SER A 541 4.61 7.94 23.83
N LEU A 542 5.29 7.05 23.10
CA LEU A 542 6.76 7.00 23.00
C LEU A 542 7.37 8.23 22.30
N LEU A 543 6.69 8.77 21.28
CA LEU A 543 7.06 10.03 20.63
C LEU A 543 6.92 11.22 21.60
N LEU A 544 5.86 11.22 22.42
CA LEU A 544 5.53 12.26 23.41
C LEU A 544 6.19 12.10 24.78
N SER A 545 6.83 10.98 25.09
CA SER A 545 7.52 10.78 26.38
C SER A 545 8.96 11.26 26.33
N ASN A 546 9.45 11.84 27.44
CA ASN A 546 10.87 12.09 27.62
C ASN A 546 11.53 10.83 28.20
N PRO A 547 12.38 10.11 27.45
CA PRO A 547 12.97 8.87 27.95
C PRO A 547 13.75 9.06 29.25
N LYS A 548 14.30 10.26 29.53
CA LYS A 548 15.05 10.51 30.77
C LYS A 548 14.20 10.31 32.03
N ASP A 549 12.93 10.68 31.97
CA ASP A 549 12.04 10.81 33.12
C ASP A 549 11.30 9.48 33.42
N VAL A 550 11.16 8.61 32.40
CA VAL A 550 10.61 7.24 32.54
C VAL A 550 11.44 6.38 33.49
N ASP A 551 10.74 5.72 34.42
CA ASP A 551 11.32 4.81 35.42
C ASP A 551 11.95 3.54 34.82
N SER A 552 12.80 2.86 35.58
CA SER A 552 13.55 1.70 35.09
C SER A 552 12.68 0.48 34.75
N ALA A 553 11.59 0.24 35.49
CA ALA A 553 10.73 -0.93 35.28
C ALA A 553 9.84 -0.76 34.04
N LEU A 554 9.33 0.44 33.79
CA LEU A 554 8.63 0.78 32.55
C LEU A 554 9.59 0.78 31.35
N LEU A 555 10.85 1.23 31.53
CA LEU A 555 11.88 1.08 30.50
C LEU A 555 12.19 -0.39 30.18
N ASP A 556 12.28 -1.27 31.17
CA ASP A 556 12.42 -2.72 30.97
C ASP A 556 11.26 -3.28 30.13
N GLN A 557 10.00 -2.92 30.47
CA GLN A 557 8.82 -3.35 29.70
C GLN A 557 8.84 -2.87 28.24
N ILE A 558 9.22 -1.60 28.01
CA ILE A 558 9.37 -1.03 26.65
C ILE A 558 10.49 -1.73 25.88
N GLY A 559 11.59 -2.08 26.57
CA GLY A 559 12.66 -2.91 26.02
C GLY A 559 12.14 -4.27 25.57
N ASN A 560 11.41 -4.97 26.43
CA ASN A 560 10.91 -6.32 26.14
C ASN A 560 9.84 -6.31 25.02
N ILE A 561 9.06 -5.23 24.88
CA ILE A 561 8.24 -4.99 23.69
C ILE A 561 9.11 -4.88 22.44
N TRP A 562 10.19 -4.10 22.49
CA TRP A 562 11.08 -3.92 21.35
C TRP A 562 11.77 -5.23 20.93
N ILE A 563 12.23 -6.06 21.87
CA ILE A 563 12.75 -7.41 21.56
C ILE A 563 11.71 -8.25 20.83
N LYS A 564 10.49 -8.35 21.36
CA LYS A 564 9.40 -9.11 20.72
C LYS A 564 9.07 -8.60 19.31
N LEU A 565 9.22 -7.31 19.03
CA LEU A 565 9.03 -6.73 17.70
C LEU A 565 10.19 -7.00 16.73
N LEU A 566 11.39 -7.26 17.24
CA LEU A 566 12.57 -7.67 16.45
C LEU A 566 12.57 -9.18 16.21
N GLU A 567 12.16 -9.99 17.19
CA GLU A 567 11.99 -11.44 17.05
C GLU A 567 10.91 -11.81 16.03
N ASN A 568 9.79 -11.09 16.06
CA ASN A 568 8.67 -11.23 15.13
C ASN A 568 8.86 -10.42 13.82
N SER A 569 10.10 -10.23 13.37
CA SER A 569 10.44 -9.54 12.10
C SER A 569 9.70 -10.11 10.87
N ASN A 570 9.30 -11.39 10.93
CA ASN A 570 8.62 -12.09 9.84
C ASN A 570 7.07 -12.03 9.98
N GLY A 571 6.54 -11.25 10.94
CA GLY A 571 5.11 -11.10 11.19
C GLY A 571 4.48 -9.98 10.37
N SER A 572 3.31 -10.24 9.77
CA SER A 572 2.64 -9.43 8.74
C SER A 572 2.00 -8.10 9.20
N TYR A 573 2.67 -7.33 10.06
CA TYR A 573 2.19 -6.04 10.56
C TYR A 573 3.17 -4.92 10.16
N HIS A 574 2.89 -4.26 9.01
CA HIS A 574 3.62 -3.07 8.56
C HIS A 574 3.65 -1.95 9.63
N SER A 575 2.59 -1.85 10.45
CA SER A 575 2.52 -0.95 11.60
C SER A 575 3.61 -1.17 12.67
N THR A 576 4.34 -2.29 12.63
CA THR A 576 5.52 -2.49 13.49
C THR A 576 6.70 -1.61 13.08
N HIS A 577 6.80 -1.14 11.83
CA HIS A 577 7.96 -0.37 11.35
C HIS A 577 7.96 1.06 11.92
N VAL A 578 6.78 1.70 11.96
CA VAL A 578 6.56 2.96 12.68
C VAL A 578 6.92 2.81 14.17
N LEU A 579 6.43 1.77 14.85
CA LEU A 579 6.75 1.54 16.27
C LEU A 579 8.24 1.23 16.50
N LYS A 580 8.88 0.39 15.66
CA LYS A 580 10.33 0.11 15.67
C LYS A 580 11.15 1.41 15.50
N ARG A 581 10.74 2.31 14.61
CA ARG A 581 11.37 3.63 14.40
C ARG A 581 11.20 4.54 15.63
N CYS A 582 10.01 4.58 16.21
CA CYS A 582 9.74 5.32 17.45
C CYS A 582 10.58 4.82 18.62
N LEU A 583 10.66 3.49 18.82
CA LEU A 583 11.47 2.83 19.85
C LEU A 583 12.97 3.10 19.67
N SER A 584 13.51 2.89 18.46
CA SER A 584 14.91 3.23 18.11
C SER A 584 15.25 4.67 18.48
N SER A 585 14.38 5.62 18.11
CA SER A 585 14.58 7.04 18.37
C SER A 585 14.44 7.38 19.86
N PHE A 586 13.53 6.72 20.58
CA PHE A 586 13.36 6.83 22.03
C PHE A 586 14.62 6.38 22.80
N PHE A 587 15.15 5.18 22.50
CA PHE A 587 16.36 4.68 23.15
C PHE A 587 17.63 5.44 22.74
N THR A 588 17.72 5.92 21.50
CA THR A 588 18.80 6.83 21.07
C THR A 588 18.85 8.10 21.94
N ARG A 589 17.70 8.64 22.35
CA ARG A 589 17.62 9.83 23.22
C ARG A 589 17.96 9.57 24.70
N LYS A 590 17.63 8.39 25.26
CA LYS A 590 18.11 8.01 26.61
C LYS A 590 19.65 7.90 26.63
N GLN A 591 20.23 7.50 25.48
CA GLN A 591 21.64 7.12 25.35
C GLN A 591 22.05 5.99 26.30
N SER A 592 21.08 5.18 26.71
CA SER A 592 21.24 3.90 27.38
C SER A 592 20.03 3.04 27.06
N ILE A 593 20.24 1.74 27.05
CA ILE A 593 19.22 0.71 26.91
C ILE A 593 19.24 -0.11 28.21
N PRO A 594 18.10 -0.62 28.69
CA PRO A 594 18.06 -1.38 29.93
C PRO A 594 18.96 -2.62 29.90
N LYS A 595 19.57 -2.96 31.04
CA LYS A 595 20.50 -4.10 31.12
C LYS A 595 19.78 -5.44 30.88
N SER A 596 18.50 -5.54 31.23
CA SER A 596 17.57 -6.62 30.85
C SER A 596 17.57 -6.87 29.34
N PHE A 597 17.25 -5.84 28.55
CA PHE A 597 17.22 -5.88 27.09
C PHE A 597 18.56 -6.35 26.51
N LEU A 598 19.69 -5.80 26.97
CA LEU A 598 21.03 -6.18 26.48
C LEU A 598 21.44 -7.60 26.91
N ASN A 599 20.72 -8.23 27.84
CA ASN A 599 20.90 -9.61 28.25
C ASN A 599 19.98 -10.58 27.49
N GLU A 600 18.76 -10.16 27.14
CA GLU A 600 17.78 -10.93 26.37
C GLU A 600 18.01 -10.88 24.85
N LEU A 601 18.76 -9.88 24.35
CA LEU A 601 19.07 -9.73 22.92
C LEU A 601 20.01 -10.85 22.40
N ASP A 602 19.44 -11.97 21.96
CA ASP A 602 20.17 -13.07 21.34
C ASP A 602 20.82 -12.64 20.02
N CYS A 603 21.99 -13.22 19.72
CA CYS A 603 22.66 -13.14 18.43
C CYS A 603 21.71 -13.52 17.28
N ARG A 604 20.78 -14.48 17.50
CA ARG A 604 19.75 -14.84 16.51
C ARG A 604 18.81 -13.68 16.13
N VAL A 605 18.51 -12.78 17.06
CA VAL A 605 17.70 -11.57 16.78
C VAL A 605 18.53 -10.58 15.99
N LEU A 606 19.77 -10.34 16.40
CA LEU A 606 20.73 -9.46 15.70
C LEU A 606 20.96 -9.87 14.24
N ARG A 607 21.02 -11.18 13.95
CA ARG A 607 21.14 -11.72 12.58
C ARG A 607 19.90 -11.50 11.68
N ARG A 608 18.81 -10.94 12.20
CA ARG A 608 17.58 -10.58 11.45
C ARG A 608 17.38 -9.06 11.34
N ILE A 609 18.32 -8.26 11.82
CA ILE A 609 18.22 -6.79 11.80
C ILE A 609 19.03 -6.26 10.63
N ASP A 610 18.39 -6.19 9.45
CA ASP A 610 19.02 -5.66 8.24
C ASP A 610 19.04 -4.11 8.24
N GLN A 611 18.37 -3.48 9.21
CA GLN A 611 18.20 -2.03 9.30
C GLN A 611 19.18 -1.37 10.28
N LEU A 612 20.23 -0.75 9.73
CA LEU A 612 21.27 0.04 10.43
C LEU A 612 20.74 0.98 11.53
N TYR A 613 19.56 1.57 11.35
CA TYR A 613 18.98 2.51 12.32
C TYR A 613 18.46 1.86 13.61
N ILE A 614 18.20 0.55 13.60
CA ILE A 614 17.86 -0.23 14.80
C ILE A 614 19.13 -0.57 15.57
N ILE A 615 20.22 -0.88 14.85
CA ILE A 615 21.52 -1.26 15.42
C ILE A 615 22.20 -0.07 16.12
N LYS A 616 22.05 1.15 15.58
CA LYS A 616 22.71 2.37 16.11
C LYS A 616 22.50 2.63 17.62
N PRO A 617 21.26 2.71 18.18
CA PRO A 617 21.05 2.86 19.62
C PRO A 617 21.63 1.71 20.47
N ILE A 618 21.64 0.48 19.93
CA ILE A 618 22.22 -0.70 20.59
C ILE A 618 23.74 -0.50 20.74
N LEU A 619 24.43 -0.16 19.64
CA LEU A 619 25.87 0.14 19.67
C LEU A 619 26.21 1.32 20.60
N ILE A 620 25.46 2.42 20.52
CA ILE A 620 25.66 3.60 21.40
C ILE A 620 25.58 3.20 22.88
N SER A 621 24.62 2.36 23.25
CA SER A 621 24.43 1.92 24.64
C SER A 621 25.58 1.05 25.12
N TYR A 622 26.06 0.11 24.31
CA TYR A 622 27.23 -0.70 24.66
C TYR A 622 28.52 0.13 24.77
N THR A 623 28.75 1.13 23.90
CA THR A 623 29.98 1.96 23.97
C THR A 623 30.14 2.76 25.27
N LYS A 624 29.07 2.88 26.07
CA LYS A 624 29.08 3.57 27.37
C LYS A 624 29.23 2.65 28.58
N ASP A 625 28.87 1.36 28.45
CA ASP A 625 28.92 0.39 29.55
C ASP A 625 30.25 -0.40 29.50
N LYS A 626 31.30 0.17 30.11
CA LYS A 626 32.67 -0.39 30.08
C LYS A 626 32.75 -1.83 30.58
N ASP A 627 31.85 -2.23 31.46
CA ASP A 627 31.82 -3.58 32.06
C ASP A 627 31.33 -4.67 31.08
N ASN A 628 30.81 -4.28 29.90
CA ASN A 628 30.23 -5.17 28.89
C ASN A 628 31.11 -5.35 27.63
N GLU A 629 32.38 -4.93 27.64
CA GLU A 629 33.29 -4.96 26.45
C GLU A 629 33.33 -6.34 25.76
N ALA A 630 33.35 -7.44 26.52
CA ALA A 630 33.35 -8.81 25.99
C ALA A 630 32.01 -9.21 25.32
N LYS A 631 30.88 -8.76 25.88
CA LYS A 631 29.54 -8.97 25.29
C LYS A 631 29.37 -8.15 24.02
N TYR A 632 29.83 -6.89 24.05
CA TYR A 632 29.87 -6.02 22.88
C TYR A 632 30.67 -6.67 21.75
N CYS A 633 31.90 -7.14 21.98
CA CYS A 633 32.69 -7.85 20.97
C CYS A 633 31.95 -9.07 20.37
N LYS A 634 31.18 -9.82 21.17
CA LYS A 634 30.39 -10.96 20.67
C LYS A 634 29.23 -10.51 19.76
N VAL A 635 28.51 -9.45 20.16
CA VAL A 635 27.46 -8.80 19.36
C VAL A 635 28.03 -8.23 18.07
N LEU A 636 29.16 -7.52 18.16
CA LEU A 636 29.88 -6.89 17.06
C LEU A 636 30.32 -7.93 16.02
N ASN A 637 30.93 -9.03 16.46
CA ASN A 637 31.35 -10.11 15.56
C ASN A 637 30.14 -10.81 14.91
N SER A 638 29.04 -10.99 15.64
CA SER A 638 27.80 -11.56 15.09
C SER A 638 27.14 -10.65 14.05
N LEU A 639 27.31 -9.33 14.17
CA LEU A 639 26.82 -8.32 13.25
C LEU A 639 27.71 -8.18 12.00
N ILE A 640 29.04 -8.24 12.17
CA ILE A 640 30.02 -8.24 11.06
C ILE A 640 29.91 -9.51 10.21
N GLU A 641 29.49 -10.64 10.80
CA GLU A 641 29.15 -11.87 10.05
C GLU A 641 27.92 -11.71 9.13
N CYS A 642 27.10 -10.68 9.31
CA CYS A 642 25.82 -10.51 8.61
C CYS A 642 25.82 -9.43 7.52
N ASP A 643 26.51 -8.30 7.72
CA ASP A 643 26.56 -7.23 6.72
C ASP A 643 27.95 -6.55 6.64
N ASN A 644 28.53 -6.58 5.44
CA ASN A 644 29.81 -5.92 5.14
C ASN A 644 29.71 -4.39 5.16
N ASN A 645 28.54 -3.80 4.89
CA ASN A 645 28.35 -2.35 4.93
C ASN A 645 28.39 -1.82 6.37
N LEU A 646 27.98 -2.65 7.34
CA LEU A 646 28.07 -2.36 8.76
C LEU A 646 29.52 -2.13 9.23
N LEU A 647 30.48 -2.88 8.67
CA LEU A 647 31.91 -2.71 8.96
C LEU A 647 32.40 -1.33 8.49
N THR A 648 31.95 -0.87 7.31
CA THR A 648 32.24 0.47 6.78
C THR A 648 31.66 1.57 7.66
N PHE A 649 30.41 1.41 8.14
CA PHE A 649 29.78 2.32 9.09
C PHE A 649 30.54 2.39 10.43
N MET A 650 31.01 1.25 10.93
CA MET A 650 31.83 1.18 12.14
C MET A 650 33.21 1.84 11.99
N LEU A 651 33.89 1.64 10.86
CA LEU A 651 35.18 2.28 10.55
C LEU A 651 35.05 3.80 10.41
N TYR A 652 33.91 4.29 9.93
CA TYR A 652 33.57 5.71 9.93
C TYR A 652 33.36 6.24 11.36
N TYR A 653 32.67 5.50 12.23
CA TYR A 653 32.44 5.89 13.62
C TYR A 653 33.72 5.85 14.48
N SER A 654 34.62 4.89 14.24
CA SER A 654 35.92 4.80 14.94
C SER A 654 36.92 5.87 14.51
N LYS A 655 36.84 6.37 13.27
CA LYS A 655 37.59 7.55 12.82
C LYS A 655 37.11 8.86 13.45
N ASN A 656 35.79 8.98 13.69
CA ASN A 656 35.16 10.26 14.05
C ASN A 656 34.74 10.39 15.54
N SER A 657 34.90 9.35 16.36
CA SER A 657 34.53 9.39 17.78
C SER A 657 35.31 8.38 18.64
N GLN A 658 35.34 8.62 19.95
CA GLN A 658 36.22 8.00 20.96
C GLN A 658 35.99 6.49 21.22
N LEU A 659 36.08 5.64 20.20
CA LEU A 659 36.08 4.19 20.35
C LEU A 659 37.44 3.70 20.89
N PRO A 660 37.48 2.93 22.00
CA PRO A 660 38.69 2.28 22.49
C PRO A 660 39.43 1.49 21.39
N ALA A 661 40.76 1.69 21.32
CA ALA A 661 41.61 0.99 20.34
C ALA A 661 41.66 -0.54 20.54
N SER A 662 41.26 -1.04 21.72
CA SER A 662 41.03 -2.46 22.01
C SER A 662 39.93 -3.05 21.12
N LEU A 663 38.79 -2.37 21.03
CA LEU A 663 37.60 -2.80 20.30
C LEU A 663 37.84 -2.89 18.78
N CYS A 664 38.58 -1.93 18.22
CA CYS A 664 38.93 -1.95 16.80
C CYS A 664 39.84 -3.13 16.40
N ARG A 665 40.60 -3.69 17.35
CA ARG A 665 41.46 -4.87 17.10
C ARG A 665 40.68 -6.19 17.20
N GLY A 666 39.59 -6.23 17.97
CA GLY A 666 38.73 -7.41 18.12
C GLY A 666 37.79 -7.67 16.94
N ALA A 667 37.51 -6.64 16.13
CA ALA A 667 36.52 -6.64 15.04
C ALA A 667 37.06 -7.07 13.66
N LEU A 668 38.33 -7.46 13.56
CA LEU A 668 38.95 -7.82 12.26
C LEU A 668 38.47 -9.22 11.80
N PRO A 669 38.01 -9.37 10.54
CA PRO A 669 37.42 -10.62 10.08
C PRO A 669 38.42 -11.78 10.09
N VAL A 670 37.94 -12.95 10.51
CA VAL A 670 38.71 -14.20 10.53
C VAL A 670 38.94 -14.77 9.12
N ASN A 671 38.19 -14.28 8.12
CA ASN A 671 38.24 -14.76 6.74
C ASN A 671 39.53 -14.30 6.01
N PRO A 672 40.43 -15.23 5.60
CA PRO A 672 41.74 -14.87 5.05
C PRO A 672 41.70 -14.08 3.74
N SER A 673 40.68 -14.28 2.90
CA SER A 673 40.54 -13.62 1.59
C SER A 673 40.30 -12.12 1.70
N ILE A 674 39.50 -11.69 2.69
CA ILE A 674 39.22 -10.27 2.97
C ILE A 674 40.46 -9.59 3.56
N LYS A 675 41.23 -10.34 4.36
CA LYS A 675 42.40 -9.83 5.10
C LYS A 675 43.53 -9.32 4.18
N GLY A 676 43.66 -9.88 2.98
CA GLY A 676 44.70 -9.50 2.00
C GLY A 676 44.54 -8.06 1.48
N ASN A 677 43.33 -7.68 1.09
CA ASN A 677 43.09 -6.36 0.49
C ASN A 677 43.22 -5.23 1.53
N TYR A 678 42.65 -5.42 2.73
CA TYR A 678 42.61 -4.38 3.77
C TYR A 678 43.96 -4.09 4.46
N ILE A 679 44.87 -5.06 4.54
CA ILE A 679 46.22 -4.82 5.09
C ILE A 679 47.02 -3.85 4.20
N SER A 680 46.74 -3.79 2.90
CA SER A 680 47.43 -2.88 1.97
C SER A 680 47.09 -1.39 2.20
N GLU A 681 45.88 -1.06 2.64
CA GLU A 681 45.46 0.31 2.94
C GLU A 681 45.86 0.75 4.36
N LEU A 682 45.68 -0.11 5.36
CA LEU A 682 46.09 0.17 6.75
C LEU A 682 47.62 0.26 6.89
N GLY A 683 48.36 -0.52 6.09
CA GLY A 683 49.82 -0.57 6.12
C GLY A 683 50.54 0.73 5.74
N ARG A 684 49.85 1.73 5.16
CA ARG A 684 50.48 3.00 4.75
C ARG A 684 50.56 4.08 5.84
N ASN A 685 49.77 4.00 6.92
CA ASN A 685 49.59 5.12 7.85
C ASN A 685 49.73 4.80 9.35
N SER A 686 50.07 3.58 9.76
CA SER A 686 50.26 3.27 11.20
C SER A 686 51.33 2.21 11.46
N PHE A 687 52.59 2.66 11.60
CA PHE A 687 53.72 1.81 11.98
C PHE A 687 54.57 2.41 13.13
N GLN A 688 53.92 2.74 14.25
CA GLN A 688 54.60 2.92 15.54
C GLN A 688 53.87 2.16 16.66
N HIS A 689 54.68 1.54 17.52
CA HIS A 689 54.35 0.79 18.74
C HIS A 689 53.72 -0.61 18.66
N SER A 690 54.66 -1.57 18.65
CA SER A 690 54.79 -2.62 19.69
C SER A 690 54.04 -3.96 19.53
N CYS A 691 54.82 -4.97 19.17
CA CYS A 691 54.49 -6.40 19.23
C CYS A 691 54.37 -6.92 20.67
N ARG A 692 53.58 -8.00 20.89
CA ARG A 692 54.10 -9.35 21.27
C ARG A 692 53.01 -10.40 21.59
N ILE A 693 53.32 -11.64 21.18
CA ILE A 693 52.84 -12.95 21.68
C ILE A 693 51.44 -13.47 21.27
N ALA A 694 51.45 -14.72 20.79
CA ALA A 694 50.40 -15.73 20.66
C ALA A 694 51.09 -17.11 20.89
N PRO A 695 50.49 -18.31 20.71
CA PRO A 695 49.07 -18.74 20.61
C PRO A 695 48.74 -20.03 21.45
N LYS A 696 47.50 -20.56 21.34
CA LYS A 696 47.08 -22.01 21.33
C LYS A 696 45.53 -22.09 21.24
N LEU A 697 44.92 -22.61 20.16
CA LEU A 697 44.46 -24.02 19.93
C LEU A 697 43.49 -24.53 21.04
N ASN A 698 42.28 -25.06 20.75
CA ASN A 698 42.00 -26.21 19.87
C ASN A 698 40.53 -26.33 19.35
N LYS A 699 40.22 -27.33 18.48
CA LYS A 699 38.93 -27.58 17.77
C LYS A 699 38.03 -28.70 18.37
N LYS A 700 36.72 -28.73 17.97
CA LYS A 700 35.75 -29.87 17.72
C LYS A 700 34.36 -29.66 18.39
N THR A 701 33.17 -30.14 17.94
CA THR A 701 32.56 -30.65 16.65
C THR A 701 31.00 -30.78 16.82
N ASN A 702 30.23 -30.69 15.71
CA ASN A 702 28.97 -31.39 15.25
C ASN A 702 28.16 -32.32 16.22
N ASN A 703 26.85 -32.67 16.07
CA ASN A 703 25.70 -32.40 15.14
C ASN A 703 24.36 -32.97 15.75
N GLU A 704 23.24 -32.94 14.99
CA GLU A 704 22.00 -33.79 15.10
C GLU A 704 20.90 -33.36 16.14
N CYS A 705 19.57 -33.60 16.00
CA CYS A 705 18.69 -34.11 14.91
C CYS A 705 17.19 -33.67 15.08
N LEU A 706 16.28 -34.09 14.18
CA LEU A 706 14.82 -33.76 14.12
C LEU A 706 13.89 -34.70 14.94
N GLU A 707 12.64 -34.28 15.27
CA GLU A 707 11.37 -34.92 14.79
C GLU A 707 10.00 -34.31 15.27
N ILE A 708 9.12 -34.10 14.28
CA ILE A 708 7.63 -34.16 14.10
C ILE A 708 6.66 -34.48 15.29
N ALA A 709 5.47 -33.80 15.37
CA ALA A 709 4.10 -34.41 15.47
C ALA A 709 2.84 -33.47 15.63
N ASN A 710 2.00 -33.40 14.58
CA ASN A 710 0.51 -33.45 14.44
C ASN A 710 -0.58 -32.75 15.32
N PRO A 711 -1.85 -32.57 14.80
CA PRO A 711 -2.92 -31.71 15.37
C PRO A 711 -4.30 -32.40 15.65
N PRO A 712 -5.29 -31.66 16.20
CA PRO A 712 -6.75 -31.94 16.10
C PRO A 712 -7.57 -30.70 15.66
N LYS A 713 -8.89 -30.66 15.46
CA LYS A 713 -9.97 -31.46 14.81
C LYS A 713 -11.29 -30.63 15.02
N ARG A 714 -12.35 -30.92 14.25
CA ARG A 714 -13.62 -30.13 14.14
C ARG A 714 -14.62 -30.30 15.31
N LEU A 715 -15.59 -29.39 15.43
CA LEU A 715 -16.95 -29.61 16.00
C LEU A 715 -18.07 -28.97 15.13
N ARG A 716 -19.35 -29.24 15.44
CA ARG A 716 -20.55 -29.02 14.59
C ARG A 716 -21.69 -28.22 15.28
N LEU A 717 -22.57 -27.69 14.42
CA LEU A 717 -23.91 -27.09 14.56
C LEU A 717 -24.85 -27.57 15.68
N ASN A 718 -25.71 -26.62 16.14
CA ASN A 718 -27.19 -26.64 16.33
C ASN A 718 -27.59 -25.47 17.29
N GLU A 719 -28.78 -24.84 17.36
CA GLU A 719 -30.07 -24.85 16.61
C GLU A 719 -30.95 -23.62 17.04
N ILE A 720 -32.26 -23.59 16.66
CA ILE A 720 -33.41 -22.79 17.21
C ILE A 720 -33.87 -21.52 16.44
N GLN A 721 -35.20 -21.46 16.25
CA GLN A 721 -36.09 -20.53 15.50
C GLN A 721 -37.03 -19.77 16.50
N PRO A 722 -38.06 -18.98 16.09
CA PRO A 722 -38.25 -18.04 14.96
C PRO A 722 -38.89 -16.68 15.42
N GLN A 723 -39.21 -15.72 14.52
CA GLN A 723 -40.53 -15.02 14.46
C GLN A 723 -40.70 -13.93 13.36
N CYS A 724 -41.93 -13.86 12.83
CA CYS A 724 -42.69 -12.68 12.34
C CYS A 724 -42.21 -11.77 11.18
N SER A 725 -42.63 -12.12 9.96
CA SER A 725 -43.48 -11.33 9.03
C SER A 725 -43.40 -9.78 8.99
N LEU A 726 -43.19 -9.21 7.78
CA LEU A 726 -44.21 -8.45 7.00
C LEU A 726 -43.60 -7.78 5.75
N LEU A 727 -44.00 -8.21 4.54
CA LEU A 727 -43.86 -7.43 3.30
C LEU A 727 -45.17 -7.46 2.50
N LYS A 728 -46.08 -6.58 2.90
CA LYS A 728 -47.06 -5.94 2.02
C LYS A 728 -46.90 -4.42 2.21
N ASP A 729 -47.47 -3.64 1.29
CA ASP A 729 -47.78 -2.21 1.46
C ASP A 729 -46.86 -1.14 0.83
N GLY A 730 -46.30 -1.40 -0.36
CA GLY A 730 -45.82 -0.32 -1.25
C GLY A 730 -46.90 0.70 -1.67
N LYS A 731 -48.19 0.34 -1.58
CA LYS A 731 -49.32 1.27 -1.81
C LYS A 731 -49.66 2.16 -0.61
N ARG A 732 -49.32 1.74 0.62
CA ARG A 732 -49.70 2.47 1.84
C ARG A 732 -48.81 3.69 2.07
N ILE A 733 -47.50 3.55 1.84
CA ILE A 733 -46.52 4.63 1.97
C ILE A 733 -46.89 5.82 1.07
N ALA A 734 -47.33 5.57 -0.17
CA ALA A 734 -47.78 6.63 -1.08
C ALA A 734 -49.07 7.35 -0.62
N VAL A 735 -49.97 6.64 0.08
CA VAL A 735 -51.18 7.23 0.67
C VAL A 735 -50.85 8.02 1.94
N GLU A 736 -50.03 7.46 2.83
CA GLU A 736 -49.59 8.10 4.08
C GLU A 736 -48.79 9.39 3.80
N ILE A 737 -47.92 9.42 2.77
CA ILE A 737 -47.24 10.65 2.33
C ILE A 737 -48.26 11.68 1.78
N SER A 738 -49.23 11.24 0.97
CA SER A 738 -50.30 12.12 0.46
C SER A 738 -51.15 12.74 1.57
N GLU A 739 -51.50 11.97 2.60
CA GLU A 739 -52.31 12.45 3.72
C GLU A 739 -51.51 13.32 4.68
N PHE A 740 -50.23 13.00 4.92
CA PHE A 740 -49.32 13.82 5.73
C PHE A 740 -49.23 15.26 5.20
N TYR A 741 -49.02 15.45 3.89
CA TYR A 741 -48.89 16.77 3.28
C TYR A 741 -50.21 17.50 3.00
N LYS A 742 -51.37 16.83 3.02
CA LYS A 742 -52.69 17.51 2.97
C LYS A 742 -53.03 18.28 4.25
N SER A 743 -52.30 18.06 5.33
CA SER A 743 -52.59 18.64 6.66
C SER A 743 -51.81 19.91 7.00
N ARG A 744 -51.01 20.45 6.06
CA ARG A 744 -50.15 21.62 6.27
C ARG A 744 -50.21 22.58 5.09
N GLU A 745 -50.06 23.88 5.37
CA GLU A 745 -49.70 24.85 4.34
C GLU A 745 -48.23 24.61 3.95
N VAL A 746 -48.04 24.08 2.75
CA VAL A 746 -46.74 23.68 2.19
C VAL A 746 -46.38 24.69 1.11
N ASN A 747 -45.15 25.21 1.12
CA ASN A 747 -44.71 26.25 0.18
C ASN A 747 -44.60 25.68 -1.25
N GLU A 748 -44.64 26.54 -2.28
CA GLU A 748 -44.59 26.08 -3.68
C GLU A 748 -43.31 25.32 -4.04
N ASP A 749 -42.19 25.63 -3.37
CA ASP A 749 -40.91 24.95 -3.55
C ASP A 749 -40.95 23.49 -3.04
N ASP A 750 -41.51 23.24 -1.85
CA ASP A 750 -41.67 21.88 -1.31
C ASP A 750 -42.57 21.01 -2.22
N TRP A 751 -43.57 21.63 -2.85
CA TRP A 751 -44.44 20.97 -3.84
C TRP A 751 -43.70 20.56 -5.13
N LYS A 752 -42.58 21.21 -5.44
CA LYS A 752 -41.72 20.86 -6.57
C LYS A 752 -40.94 19.58 -6.27
N ASP A 753 -40.35 19.50 -5.08
CA ASP A 753 -39.59 18.34 -4.61
C ASP A 753 -40.50 17.10 -4.43
N ILE A 754 -41.72 17.29 -3.88
CA ILE A 754 -42.73 16.22 -3.78
C ILE A 754 -43.15 15.73 -5.17
N LYS A 755 -43.34 16.64 -6.15
CA LYS A 755 -43.62 16.25 -7.54
C LYS A 755 -42.46 15.47 -8.14
N GLU A 756 -41.21 15.86 -7.87
CA GLU A 756 -40.02 15.19 -8.37
C GLU A 756 -39.88 13.77 -7.80
N ILE A 757 -40.07 13.59 -6.48
CA ILE A 757 -40.11 12.28 -5.82
C ILE A 757 -41.22 11.38 -6.41
N VAL A 758 -42.44 11.92 -6.59
CA VAL A 758 -43.55 11.17 -7.22
C VAL A 758 -43.24 10.82 -8.69
N ASN A 759 -42.53 11.69 -9.42
CA ASN A 759 -42.10 11.43 -10.78
C ASN A 759 -41.03 10.34 -10.84
N ILE A 760 -40.07 10.33 -9.90
CA ILE A 760 -39.05 9.29 -9.74
C ILE A 760 -39.71 7.93 -9.47
N TYR A 761 -40.63 7.83 -8.51
CA TYR A 761 -41.37 6.59 -8.26
C TYR A 761 -42.29 6.19 -9.43
N SER A 762 -42.86 7.14 -10.18
CA SER A 762 -43.59 6.88 -11.42
C SER A 762 -42.69 6.32 -12.53
N GLN A 763 -41.45 6.81 -12.64
CA GLN A 763 -40.48 6.33 -13.62
C GLN A 763 -39.92 4.95 -13.24
N ILE A 764 -39.67 4.68 -11.96
CA ILE A 764 -39.33 3.32 -11.46
C ILE A 764 -40.47 2.33 -11.79
N GLY A 765 -41.73 2.76 -11.68
CA GLY A 765 -42.89 1.96 -12.12
C GLY A 765 -42.94 1.70 -13.64
N LYS A 766 -42.42 2.61 -14.46
CA LYS A 766 -42.35 2.46 -15.93
C LYS A 766 -41.13 1.67 -16.40
N PHE A 767 -40.03 1.70 -15.66
CA PHE A 767 -38.82 0.88 -15.89
C PHE A 767 -39.02 -0.62 -15.63
N LYS A 768 -40.20 -1.03 -15.14
CA LYS A 768 -40.58 -2.44 -14.98
C LYS A 768 -41.47 -3.00 -16.09
N ASN A 769 -41.75 -2.19 -17.13
CA ASN A 769 -42.58 -2.54 -18.31
C ASN A 769 -41.94 -2.03 -19.62
N LYS A 770 -40.61 -1.92 -19.64
CA LYS A 770 -39.74 -1.80 -20.81
C LYS A 770 -38.56 -2.73 -20.60
#